data_AF-A0AA95LLB0-F1
#
_entry.id   AF-A0AA95LLB0-F1
#
_cell.length_a   1.000
_cell.length_b   1.000
_cell.length_c   1.000
_cell.angle_alpha   90.00
_cell.angle_beta   90.00
_cell.angle_gamma   90.00
#
_symmetry.space_group_name_H-M   'P 1'
#
loop_
_entity.id
_entity.type
_entity.pdbx_description
1 polymer ?
#
loop_
_entity_poly.entity_id
_entity_poly.type
_entity_poly.pdbx_seq_one_letter_code
_entity_poly.pdbx_strand_id
1 'polypeptide(L)'
;MKKSLWLSVITILIFQSLASSVFSAQSSDDAGNNVPKTTAEVIENINEDMDLLYGLANYYPAQTTFGTLRTELIQKNLDNNTYNFDMVYGQSHGPVLVHKNNMYAYSGYTVTGDSVSTEGAPWYAGWSGTKIQDFNMIEMPWQNPAVRTSYGIKGNKFDRYIDTNNEYLMQSNGSFEQSIITGLNEDYAGKTYEKFMYNNQNSTLKDKPVYTLNATPSKGGKWIDYVHVLQPPTYLSWGSGRIYIQGSDGSITYLGISIAPFILQANDLSPHIETMPTGAVAGQEVTVGIRLRSSFAIEKTTDYAWKITSNGKEIPVKYHGHASTLAGEITLAANMADKILYATFTMPEEDAYIQFNLNRQKSPKEVMYGNNELYGWIKKVSAMPTTKGSFDLDYNVLSKKVKFGLADGAAIKAVLQPPYADFTWSGNATGALEVTNNSDTIYRYFRVENNPVVDDAASTIVRKPNIIASLQRPDFGDDPVNGKWYINPAPYTPNQKSGNISFQGTVSRNYTRDYQVCSTSKNAEGKDVETCKTYTESGNTSAPFTPGEDERTIRTYIYNGLEQIAPKLYKNSIDKNKADSLIRKLLWTSEPYNYNVIRWMAHEDENEILQDWTKVKGKFERIFTQQASGDIGWKIENSMAQAYKKARATAKKMLNNKSDYDTAVFATDKQLQGYDYPIKSGYYFNPIGTYTFTLETVTFKDTDKDTKDHKDLVEDLTNSFRYETDLMYINNDKVAVNLRNEPLSKSGNNFARKSAALSVENNTGVNNAKLLTVENSFTKEVEEIPYSQDREDDKGTYEFWKNILEGYSQSSTLGSFNNFKYREYVGLNQHMYKITEKSTVTITINKDHIPVYTTAEMPDGKYYVKAWLADVELSKSTNAYKSLGKLVGIKPLDQIEVTVKGSMFDDLNN
;
A
#
# COMPACT_ATOMS: atom_id res chain seq x y z
N MET A 1 -42.16 24.31 55.49
CA MET A 1 -43.57 24.55 55.10
C MET A 1 -44.15 23.20 54.67
N LYS A 2 -44.83 22.45 55.56
CA LYS A 2 -46.30 22.29 55.65
C LYS A 2 -46.93 22.09 54.25
N LYS A 3 -47.19 20.85 53.81
CA LYS A 3 -48.32 19.91 54.09
C LYS A 3 -49.44 20.01 53.03
N SER A 4 -49.70 18.90 52.32
CA SER A 4 -51.00 18.32 51.87
C SER A 4 -50.71 17.48 50.62
N LEU A 5 -50.73 16.14 50.56
CA LEU A 5 -51.69 15.08 50.92
C LEU A 5 -52.99 15.09 50.08
N TRP A 6 -53.28 13.92 49.47
CA TRP A 6 -54.51 13.47 48.78
C TRP A 6 -54.75 14.06 47.36
N LEU A 7 -55.14 13.34 46.31
CA LEU A 7 -55.86 12.06 46.18
C LEU A 7 -55.61 11.43 44.80
N SER A 8 -55.47 10.11 44.76
CA SER A 8 -55.73 9.26 43.59
C SER A 8 -57.22 9.31 43.21
N VAL A 9 -57.55 8.85 42.00
CA VAL A 9 -58.91 8.71 41.42
C VAL A 9 -59.40 9.97 40.69
N ILE A 10 -59.37 9.90 39.35
CA ILE A 10 -60.30 10.45 38.33
C ILE A 10 -59.52 10.61 37.02
N THR A 11 -59.37 9.52 36.26
CA THR A 11 -59.35 9.54 34.78
C THR A 11 -59.74 8.16 34.25
N ILE A 12 -60.83 7.61 34.80
CA ILE A 12 -61.61 6.50 34.23
C ILE A 12 -63.05 7.01 34.33
N LEU A 13 -63.55 7.68 33.29
CA LEU A 13 -64.97 8.01 33.08
C LEU A 13 -65.20 8.90 31.84
N ILE A 14 -64.65 8.53 30.68
CA ILE A 14 -65.21 8.86 29.36
C ILE A 14 -64.86 7.64 28.49
N PHE A 15 -65.82 7.08 27.75
CA PHE A 15 -65.82 5.75 27.08
C PHE A 15 -66.29 4.54 27.90
N GLN A 16 -67.39 4.70 28.65
CA GLN A 16 -68.36 3.61 28.85
C GLN A 16 -69.78 4.17 28.80
N SER A 17 -70.31 4.37 27.59
CA SER A 17 -71.76 4.38 27.34
C SER A 17 -72.00 4.31 25.82
N LEU A 18 -72.26 3.09 25.33
CA LEU A 18 -73.06 2.72 24.15
C LEU A 18 -72.60 1.34 23.68
N ALA A 19 -72.81 0.34 24.55
CA ALA A 19 -72.71 -1.07 24.20
C ALA A 19 -73.97 -1.75 24.75
N SER A 20 -75.10 -1.48 24.12
CA SER A 20 -76.33 -2.30 24.19
C SER A 20 -77.41 -1.66 23.34
N SER A 21 -77.35 -1.91 22.03
CA SER A 21 -78.54 -1.91 21.19
C SER A 21 -78.50 -3.18 20.35
N VAL A 22 -79.31 -4.13 20.81
CA VAL A 22 -79.96 -5.22 20.08
C VAL A 22 -79.91 -5.03 18.56
N PHE A 23 -79.11 -5.83 17.88
CA PHE A 23 -79.52 -6.44 16.64
C PHE A 23 -79.49 -7.95 16.85
N SER A 24 -80.65 -8.55 16.64
CA SER A 24 -80.87 -9.98 16.61
C SER A 24 -79.82 -10.65 15.75
N ALA A 25 -79.26 -11.74 16.27
CA ALA A 25 -78.71 -12.79 15.45
C ALA A 25 -79.81 -13.26 14.47
N GLN A 26 -79.79 -12.72 13.26
CA GLN A 26 -80.01 -13.58 12.11
C GLN A 26 -78.68 -14.28 11.89
N SER A 27 -78.69 -15.58 12.14
CA SER A 27 -77.72 -16.50 11.59
C SER A 27 -77.55 -16.20 10.10
N SER A 28 -76.43 -15.61 9.70
CA SER A 28 -75.90 -15.82 8.37
C SER A 28 -75.01 -17.07 8.41
N ASP A 29 -75.63 -18.20 8.80
CA ASP A 29 -75.33 -19.46 8.16
C ASP A 29 -75.81 -19.30 6.70
N ASP A 30 -74.98 -18.70 5.85
CA ASP A 30 -74.96 -18.89 4.39
C ASP A 30 -74.03 -17.86 3.75
N ALA A 31 -72.75 -18.22 3.67
CA ALA A 31 -71.89 -17.80 2.56
C ALA A 31 -70.96 -18.95 2.12
N GLY A 32 -71.37 -20.19 2.45
CA GLY A 32 -70.75 -21.44 2.01
C GLY A 32 -71.67 -22.29 1.12
N ASN A 33 -72.76 -21.73 0.61
CA ASN A 33 -73.82 -22.45 -0.13
C ASN A 33 -74.28 -21.76 -1.43
N ASN A 34 -73.50 -20.87 -2.05
CA ASN A 34 -73.85 -20.32 -3.38
C ASN A 34 -73.48 -21.27 -4.53
N VAL A 35 -73.70 -22.55 -4.32
CA VAL A 35 -73.71 -23.51 -5.42
C VAL A 35 -75.18 -23.79 -5.72
N PRO A 36 -75.71 -23.38 -6.88
CA PRO A 36 -77.11 -23.60 -7.23
C PRO A 36 -77.46 -25.08 -7.14
N LYS A 37 -78.58 -25.40 -6.45
CA LYS A 37 -79.03 -26.76 -6.14
C LYS A 37 -80.17 -27.20 -7.05
N THR A 38 -80.80 -26.27 -7.74
CA THR A 38 -81.87 -26.52 -8.70
C THR A 38 -81.50 -26.00 -10.08
N THR A 39 -82.09 -26.61 -11.11
CA THR A 39 -81.87 -26.15 -12.50
C THR A 39 -82.28 -24.68 -12.69
N ALA A 40 -83.30 -24.19 -11.97
CA ALA A 40 -83.72 -22.80 -12.02
C ALA A 40 -82.66 -21.86 -11.45
N GLU A 41 -82.10 -22.18 -10.29
CA GLU A 41 -81.01 -21.39 -9.67
C GLU A 41 -79.76 -21.39 -10.54
N VAL A 42 -79.43 -22.49 -11.23
CA VAL A 42 -78.28 -22.53 -12.16
C VAL A 42 -78.49 -21.52 -13.29
N ILE A 43 -79.68 -21.51 -13.90
CA ILE A 43 -80.01 -20.62 -15.02
C ILE A 43 -80.03 -19.15 -14.56
N GLU A 44 -80.54 -18.88 -13.37
CA GLU A 44 -80.57 -17.54 -12.77
C GLU A 44 -79.15 -17.03 -12.53
N ASN A 45 -78.31 -17.78 -11.81
CA ASN A 45 -76.93 -17.39 -11.53
C ASN A 45 -76.10 -17.21 -12.81
N ILE A 46 -76.26 -18.09 -13.80
CA ILE A 46 -75.54 -17.93 -15.08
C ILE A 46 -76.00 -16.67 -15.81
N ASN A 47 -77.29 -16.32 -15.79
CA ASN A 47 -77.77 -15.09 -16.42
C ASN A 47 -77.35 -13.82 -15.64
N GLU A 48 -77.28 -13.88 -14.32
CA GLU A 48 -76.69 -12.81 -13.49
C GLU A 48 -75.21 -12.63 -13.80
N ASP A 49 -74.44 -13.72 -13.88
CA ASP A 49 -73.05 -13.69 -14.30
C ASP A 49 -72.91 -13.07 -15.70
N MET A 50 -73.78 -13.42 -16.64
CA MET A 50 -73.74 -12.85 -17.99
C MET A 50 -73.99 -11.33 -18.01
N ASP A 51 -74.81 -10.82 -17.10
CA ASP A 51 -75.03 -9.39 -16.94
C ASP A 51 -73.81 -8.71 -16.31
N LEU A 52 -73.31 -9.26 -15.21
CA LEU A 52 -72.17 -8.70 -14.47
C LEU A 52 -70.87 -8.72 -15.28
N LEU A 53 -70.58 -9.84 -15.95
CA LEU A 53 -69.31 -10.06 -16.64
C LEU A 53 -69.29 -9.48 -18.06
N TYR A 54 -70.45 -9.46 -18.72
CA TYR A 54 -70.54 -9.15 -20.15
C TYR A 54 -71.57 -8.07 -20.51
N GLY A 55 -72.32 -7.55 -19.53
CA GLY A 55 -73.39 -6.56 -19.74
C GLY A 55 -74.61 -7.13 -20.47
N LEU A 56 -74.89 -8.43 -20.31
CA LEU A 56 -75.92 -9.17 -21.04
C LEU A 56 -76.95 -9.83 -20.11
N ALA A 57 -77.85 -9.00 -19.58
CA ALA A 57 -79.03 -9.47 -18.86
C ALA A 57 -79.85 -10.49 -19.66
N ASN A 58 -80.23 -11.59 -19.01
CA ASN A 58 -81.11 -12.65 -19.54
C ASN A 58 -80.63 -13.22 -20.90
N TYR A 59 -79.31 -13.38 -21.04
CA TYR A 59 -78.68 -13.87 -22.27
C TYR A 59 -79.11 -15.29 -22.66
N TYR A 60 -79.40 -16.16 -21.68
CA TYR A 60 -79.88 -17.52 -21.87
C TYR A 60 -81.37 -17.63 -21.51
N PRO A 61 -82.29 -17.34 -22.44
CA PRO A 61 -83.72 -17.46 -22.20
C PRO A 61 -84.16 -18.93 -22.15
N ALA A 62 -85.36 -19.21 -21.64
CA ALA A 62 -85.92 -20.57 -21.62
C ALA A 62 -86.19 -21.17 -23.02
N GLN A 63 -86.34 -20.33 -24.06
CA GLN A 63 -86.63 -20.76 -25.43
C GLN A 63 -86.00 -19.84 -26.46
N THR A 64 -85.52 -20.42 -27.57
CA THR A 64 -84.97 -19.71 -28.74
C THR A 64 -85.65 -20.18 -30.03
N THR A 65 -85.27 -19.58 -31.17
CA THR A 65 -85.68 -20.07 -32.50
C THR A 65 -85.15 -21.48 -32.84
N PHE A 66 -84.20 -21.99 -32.04
CA PHE A 66 -83.58 -23.31 -32.21
C PHE A 66 -84.14 -24.36 -31.23
N GLY A 67 -85.06 -23.97 -30.35
CA GLY A 67 -85.79 -24.86 -29.45
C GLY A 67 -85.78 -24.39 -27.99
N THR A 68 -86.35 -25.22 -27.11
CA THR A 68 -86.35 -25.00 -25.64
C THR A 68 -84.99 -25.32 -25.04
N LEU A 69 -84.59 -24.62 -23.98
CA LEU A 69 -83.40 -24.94 -23.20
C LEU A 69 -83.52 -26.37 -22.64
N ARG A 70 -82.48 -27.16 -22.83
CA ARG A 70 -82.39 -28.56 -22.40
C ARG A 70 -82.06 -28.65 -20.92
N THR A 71 -83.02 -28.27 -20.08
CA THR A 71 -82.90 -28.27 -18.62
C THR A 71 -82.59 -29.65 -18.06
N GLU A 72 -82.91 -30.73 -18.77
CA GLU A 72 -82.53 -32.10 -18.39
C GLU A 72 -81.01 -32.33 -18.42
N LEU A 73 -80.25 -31.62 -19.26
CA LEU A 73 -78.78 -31.70 -19.27
C LEU A 73 -78.19 -30.96 -18.06
N ILE A 74 -78.77 -29.83 -17.68
CA ILE A 74 -78.40 -29.10 -16.46
C ILE A 74 -78.73 -29.94 -15.22
N GLN A 75 -79.93 -30.53 -15.19
CA GLN A 75 -80.36 -31.41 -14.11
C GLN A 75 -79.47 -32.65 -14.02
N LYS A 76 -79.09 -33.26 -15.15
CA LYS A 76 -78.12 -34.37 -15.17
C LYS A 76 -76.80 -33.96 -14.52
N ASN A 77 -76.31 -32.74 -14.75
CA ASN A 77 -75.06 -32.26 -14.15
C ASN A 77 -75.22 -31.97 -12.65
N LEU A 78 -76.37 -31.43 -12.23
CA LEU A 78 -76.72 -31.29 -10.81
C LEU A 78 -76.81 -32.66 -10.10
N ASP A 79 -77.48 -33.64 -10.72
CA ASP A 79 -77.66 -34.99 -10.17
C ASP A 79 -76.31 -35.72 -10.06
N ASN A 80 -75.39 -35.46 -10.99
CA ASN A 80 -74.02 -35.99 -10.97
C ASN A 80 -73.07 -35.15 -10.10
N ASN A 81 -73.56 -34.06 -9.50
CA ASN A 81 -72.78 -33.10 -8.73
C ASN A 81 -71.54 -32.56 -9.48
N THR A 82 -71.67 -32.38 -10.80
CA THR A 82 -70.67 -31.81 -11.69
C THR A 82 -71.05 -30.39 -12.08
N TYR A 83 -70.19 -29.41 -11.78
CA TYR A 83 -70.43 -28.00 -12.07
C TYR A 83 -69.97 -27.62 -13.48
N ASN A 84 -70.31 -28.47 -14.46
CA ASN A 84 -69.98 -28.32 -15.87
C ASN A 84 -71.22 -27.93 -16.67
N PHE A 85 -71.84 -26.80 -16.36
CA PHE A 85 -73.11 -26.42 -16.98
C PHE A 85 -72.87 -25.82 -18.37
N ASP A 86 -73.41 -26.49 -19.41
CA ASP A 86 -73.49 -25.97 -20.78
C ASP A 86 -74.94 -25.58 -21.10
N MET A 87 -75.15 -24.43 -21.76
CA MET A 87 -76.49 -23.92 -22.08
C MET A 87 -76.89 -24.38 -23.49
N VAL A 88 -77.62 -25.50 -23.56
CA VAL A 88 -77.95 -26.19 -24.82
C VAL A 88 -79.44 -26.11 -25.14
N TYR A 89 -79.81 -25.82 -26.39
CA TYR A 89 -81.18 -25.66 -26.86
C TYR A 89 -81.59 -26.72 -27.89
N GLY A 90 -82.88 -27.07 -27.92
CA GLY A 90 -83.46 -27.92 -28.97
C GLY A 90 -83.26 -29.42 -28.73
N GLN A 91 -82.98 -30.17 -29.79
CA GLN A 91 -82.84 -31.63 -29.77
C GLN A 91 -81.46 -32.03 -30.28
N SER A 92 -80.96 -33.19 -29.85
CA SER A 92 -79.72 -33.77 -30.38
C SER A 92 -79.80 -34.02 -31.90
N HIS A 93 -78.72 -33.74 -32.62
CA HIS A 93 -78.68 -33.82 -34.09
C HIS A 93 -77.29 -34.18 -34.63
N GLY A 94 -77.18 -34.29 -35.96
CA GLY A 94 -75.94 -34.66 -36.65
C GLY A 94 -75.80 -36.18 -36.82
N PRO A 95 -74.60 -36.66 -37.17
CA PRO A 95 -74.36 -38.10 -37.35
C PRO A 95 -74.50 -38.84 -36.01
N VAL A 96 -75.11 -40.04 -36.06
CA VAL A 96 -75.12 -40.98 -34.94
C VAL A 96 -73.76 -41.68 -34.90
N LEU A 97 -73.04 -41.49 -33.79
CA LEU A 97 -71.75 -42.09 -33.52
C LEU A 97 -71.96 -43.42 -32.78
N VAL A 98 -71.44 -44.50 -33.35
CA VAL A 98 -71.44 -45.83 -32.71
C VAL A 98 -70.29 -45.88 -31.70
N HIS A 99 -70.47 -45.19 -30.57
CA HIS A 99 -69.50 -45.09 -29.49
C HIS A 99 -70.23 -45.13 -28.15
N LYS A 100 -69.78 -45.98 -27.21
CA LYS A 100 -70.21 -46.07 -25.80
C LYS A 100 -71.67 -45.64 -25.56
N ASN A 101 -72.61 -46.48 -26.03
CA ASN A 101 -74.08 -46.36 -25.93
C ASN A 101 -74.84 -45.65 -27.08
N ASN A 102 -74.19 -45.40 -28.23
CA ASN A 102 -74.74 -44.67 -29.38
C ASN A 102 -75.16 -43.24 -29.00
N MET A 103 -74.50 -42.25 -29.59
CA MET A 103 -74.79 -40.84 -29.32
C MET A 103 -74.81 -40.02 -30.60
N TYR A 104 -75.58 -38.95 -30.63
CA TYR A 104 -75.43 -37.93 -31.65
C TYR A 104 -74.14 -37.14 -31.41
N ALA A 105 -73.48 -36.69 -32.48
CA ALA A 105 -72.30 -35.83 -32.36
C ALA A 105 -72.60 -34.50 -31.64
N TYR A 106 -73.85 -34.02 -31.72
CA TYR A 106 -74.27 -32.77 -31.09
C TYR A 106 -75.44 -32.99 -30.12
N SER A 107 -75.35 -32.33 -28.96
CA SER A 107 -76.38 -32.37 -27.91
C SER A 107 -77.49 -31.35 -28.16
N GLY A 108 -77.29 -30.39 -29.07
CA GLY A 108 -78.27 -29.38 -29.44
C GLY A 108 -77.56 -28.14 -29.97
N TYR A 109 -78.15 -26.98 -29.76
CA TYR A 109 -77.69 -25.69 -30.29
C TYR A 109 -77.35 -24.70 -29.17
N THR A 110 -76.43 -23.76 -29.42
CA THR A 110 -76.24 -22.56 -28.60
C THR A 110 -77.42 -21.60 -28.77
N VAL A 111 -77.47 -20.53 -27.96
CA VAL A 111 -78.46 -19.45 -28.12
C VAL A 111 -78.42 -18.79 -29.51
N THR A 112 -77.25 -18.84 -30.19
CA THR A 112 -77.04 -18.30 -31.54
C THR A 112 -77.26 -19.30 -32.67
N GLY A 113 -77.55 -20.57 -32.35
CA GLY A 113 -77.84 -21.62 -33.34
C GLY A 113 -76.63 -22.44 -33.78
N ASP A 114 -75.47 -22.27 -33.14
CA ASP A 114 -74.31 -23.11 -33.40
C ASP A 114 -74.48 -24.47 -32.74
N SER A 115 -74.05 -25.56 -33.38
CA SER A 115 -74.18 -26.90 -32.78
C SER A 115 -73.27 -27.01 -31.55
N VAL A 116 -73.74 -27.56 -30.42
CA VAL A 116 -72.92 -27.86 -29.23
C VAL A 116 -72.53 -29.33 -29.27
N SER A 117 -71.24 -29.63 -29.12
CA SER A 117 -70.73 -31.01 -29.14
C SER A 117 -71.28 -31.79 -27.95
N THR A 118 -71.71 -33.04 -28.18
CA THR A 118 -72.13 -33.92 -27.08
C THR A 118 -70.95 -34.23 -26.17
N GLU A 119 -71.15 -34.09 -24.86
CA GLU A 119 -70.16 -34.49 -23.85
C GLU A 119 -69.72 -35.95 -24.07
N GLY A 120 -68.40 -36.17 -24.11
CA GLY A 120 -67.82 -37.50 -24.36
C GLY A 120 -67.84 -37.96 -25.82
N ALA A 121 -68.20 -37.10 -26.78
CA ALA A 121 -68.07 -37.41 -28.20
C ALA A 121 -66.60 -37.72 -28.56
N PRO A 122 -66.32 -38.87 -29.21
CA PRO A 122 -64.97 -39.25 -29.57
C PRO A 122 -64.47 -38.44 -30.77
N TRP A 123 -63.17 -38.49 -31.04
CA TRP A 123 -62.55 -37.88 -32.21
C TRP A 123 -62.83 -38.73 -33.46
N TYR A 124 -64.05 -38.66 -33.97
CA TYR A 124 -64.56 -39.50 -35.05
C TYR A 124 -64.00 -39.18 -36.45
N ALA A 125 -63.17 -38.13 -36.56
CA ALA A 125 -62.35 -37.84 -37.74
C ALA A 125 -60.98 -38.56 -37.70
N GLY A 126 -60.65 -39.29 -36.64
CA GLY A 126 -59.32 -39.86 -36.40
C GLY A 126 -58.31 -38.83 -35.86
N TRP A 127 -57.10 -39.29 -35.52
CA TRP A 127 -56.02 -38.43 -35.02
C TRP A 127 -54.68 -38.74 -35.69
N SER A 128 -53.96 -37.70 -36.08
CA SER A 128 -52.67 -37.80 -36.79
C SER A 128 -51.47 -38.11 -35.88
N GLY A 129 -51.64 -38.08 -34.56
CA GLY A 129 -50.53 -38.14 -33.58
C GLY A 129 -49.91 -36.78 -33.28
N THR A 130 -50.37 -35.71 -33.93
CA THR A 130 -49.97 -34.33 -33.67
C THR A 130 -50.67 -33.84 -32.41
N LYS A 131 -49.93 -33.29 -31.44
CA LYS A 131 -50.56 -32.74 -30.22
C LYS A 131 -51.43 -31.53 -30.56
N ILE A 132 -52.45 -31.25 -29.74
CA ILE A 132 -53.45 -30.21 -30.02
C ILE A 132 -52.80 -28.84 -30.27
N GLN A 133 -51.80 -28.46 -29.47
CA GLN A 133 -51.08 -27.18 -29.66
C GLN A 133 -50.28 -27.10 -30.97
N ASP A 134 -50.02 -28.24 -31.60
CA ASP A 134 -49.20 -28.38 -32.80
C ASP A 134 -50.04 -28.59 -34.07
N PHE A 135 -51.38 -28.57 -33.95
CA PHE A 135 -52.24 -28.65 -35.11
C PHE A 135 -52.06 -27.46 -36.05
N ASN A 136 -52.34 -27.70 -37.34
CA ASN A 136 -52.43 -26.64 -38.34
C ASN A 136 -53.75 -25.87 -38.17
N MET A 137 -53.86 -25.13 -37.06
CA MET A 137 -55.04 -24.36 -36.69
C MET A 137 -55.18 -23.13 -37.59
N ILE A 138 -56.41 -22.86 -38.01
CA ILE A 138 -56.76 -21.66 -38.77
C ILE A 138 -56.94 -20.51 -37.77
N GLU A 139 -56.10 -19.49 -37.85
CA GLU A 139 -56.24 -18.26 -37.06
C GLU A 139 -57.50 -17.48 -37.48
N MET A 140 -58.21 -16.90 -36.51
CA MET A 140 -59.47 -16.16 -36.70
C MET A 140 -60.46 -16.91 -37.62
N PRO A 141 -60.86 -18.15 -37.30
CA PRO A 141 -61.64 -19.01 -38.18
C PRO A 141 -62.97 -18.39 -38.60
N TRP A 142 -63.58 -17.54 -37.76
CA TRP A 142 -64.80 -16.79 -38.07
C TRP A 142 -64.63 -15.73 -39.16
N GLN A 143 -63.41 -15.36 -39.52
CA GLN A 143 -63.09 -14.48 -40.66
C GLN A 143 -62.69 -15.25 -41.91
N ASN A 144 -62.40 -16.56 -41.80
CA ASN A 144 -61.91 -17.36 -42.91
C ASN A 144 -63.06 -17.81 -43.86
N PRO A 145 -63.04 -17.44 -45.16
CA PRO A 145 -64.12 -17.78 -46.09
C PRO A 145 -64.38 -19.29 -46.26
N ALA A 146 -63.33 -20.12 -46.21
CA ALA A 146 -63.46 -21.57 -46.38
C ALA A 146 -64.12 -22.22 -45.16
N VAL A 147 -63.79 -21.76 -43.95
CA VAL A 147 -64.43 -22.22 -42.70
C VAL A 147 -65.91 -21.80 -42.68
N ARG A 148 -66.20 -20.53 -42.99
CA ARG A 148 -67.57 -20.00 -43.02
C ARG A 148 -68.45 -20.72 -44.05
N THR A 149 -67.91 -21.05 -45.22
CA THR A 149 -68.64 -21.78 -46.26
C THR A 149 -68.90 -23.22 -45.84
N SER A 150 -67.94 -23.88 -45.20
CA SER A 150 -68.03 -25.31 -44.85
C SER A 150 -68.85 -25.57 -43.59
N TYR A 151 -68.81 -24.66 -42.61
CA TYR A 151 -69.41 -24.85 -41.29
C TYR A 151 -70.48 -23.81 -40.93
N GLY A 152 -70.74 -22.82 -41.79
CA GLY A 152 -71.80 -21.82 -41.59
C GLY A 152 -71.55 -20.83 -40.46
N ILE A 153 -70.35 -20.81 -39.85
CA ILE A 153 -70.07 -19.98 -38.68
C ILE A 153 -70.06 -18.49 -38.99
N LYS A 154 -70.40 -17.69 -37.98
CA LYS A 154 -70.37 -16.22 -38.03
C LYS A 154 -69.64 -15.70 -36.80
N GLY A 155 -68.78 -14.70 -37.00
CA GLY A 155 -68.09 -14.06 -35.87
C GLY A 155 -69.07 -13.44 -34.88
N ASN A 156 -68.76 -13.55 -33.60
CA ASN A 156 -69.51 -12.97 -32.51
C ASN A 156 -68.61 -12.13 -31.58
N LYS A 157 -69.21 -11.48 -30.58
CA LYS A 157 -68.50 -10.55 -29.68
C LYS A 157 -67.58 -11.22 -28.66
N PHE A 158 -67.67 -12.54 -28.51
CA PHE A 158 -66.81 -13.32 -27.62
C PHE A 158 -65.56 -13.85 -28.34
N ASP A 159 -65.56 -13.84 -29.68
CA ASP A 159 -64.36 -14.11 -30.47
C ASP A 159 -63.32 -13.01 -30.24
N ARG A 160 -62.11 -13.39 -29.79
CA ARG A 160 -61.08 -12.45 -29.33
C ARG A 160 -61.62 -11.43 -28.32
N TYR A 161 -62.47 -11.91 -27.40
CA TYR A 161 -62.97 -11.11 -26.30
C TYR A 161 -61.81 -10.48 -25.53
N ILE A 162 -61.92 -9.17 -25.29
CA ILE A 162 -61.01 -8.40 -24.46
C ILE A 162 -61.87 -7.46 -23.62
N ASP A 163 -61.86 -7.67 -22.31
CA ASP A 163 -62.30 -6.68 -21.33
C ASP A 163 -61.27 -6.62 -20.21
N THR A 164 -60.48 -5.56 -20.21
CA THR A 164 -59.45 -5.33 -19.19
C THR A 164 -60.03 -4.96 -17.83
N ASN A 165 -61.33 -4.66 -17.75
CA ASN A 165 -62.04 -4.39 -16.50
C ASN A 165 -62.68 -5.64 -15.91
N ASN A 166 -62.70 -6.76 -16.64
CA ASN A 166 -63.19 -8.04 -16.14
C ASN A 166 -62.13 -8.68 -15.22
N GLU A 167 -62.42 -8.70 -13.92
CA GLU A 167 -61.47 -9.10 -12.86
C GLU A 167 -60.92 -10.52 -13.04
N TYR A 168 -61.70 -11.43 -13.64
CA TYR A 168 -61.30 -12.82 -13.84
C TYR A 168 -60.36 -13.03 -15.05
N LEU A 169 -60.18 -12.01 -15.88
CA LEU A 169 -59.40 -12.08 -17.14
C LEU A 169 -58.11 -11.26 -17.11
N MET A 170 -57.78 -10.63 -15.98
CA MET A 170 -56.61 -9.74 -15.86
C MET A 170 -55.29 -10.46 -16.17
N GLN A 171 -55.13 -11.72 -15.74
CA GLN A 171 -53.92 -12.53 -15.99
C GLN A 171 -53.67 -12.81 -17.48
N SER A 172 -54.71 -12.69 -18.30
CA SER A 172 -54.70 -12.92 -19.75
C SER A 172 -54.96 -11.64 -20.53
N ASN A 173 -54.66 -10.47 -19.96
CA ASN A 173 -54.78 -9.16 -20.59
C ASN A 173 -56.22 -8.84 -21.05
N GLY A 174 -57.20 -9.25 -20.24
CA GLY A 174 -58.63 -9.09 -20.48
C GLY A 174 -59.26 -10.17 -21.37
N SER A 175 -58.51 -11.19 -21.80
CA SER A 175 -59.00 -12.25 -22.70
C SER A 175 -59.25 -13.58 -22.00
N PHE A 176 -59.94 -14.52 -22.66
CA PHE A 176 -60.17 -15.88 -22.13
C PHE A 176 -58.95 -16.81 -22.17
N GLU A 177 -57.74 -16.32 -22.50
CA GLU A 177 -56.56 -17.16 -22.71
C GLU A 177 -56.26 -18.10 -21.54
N GLN A 178 -56.28 -17.61 -20.31
CA GLN A 178 -55.98 -18.43 -19.14
C GLN A 178 -57.08 -19.47 -18.87
N SER A 179 -58.35 -19.12 -19.12
CA SER A 179 -59.48 -20.06 -19.01
C SER A 179 -59.44 -21.13 -20.10
N ILE A 180 -59.00 -20.80 -21.32
CA ILE A 180 -58.81 -21.77 -22.41
C ILE A 180 -57.67 -22.72 -22.06
N ILE A 181 -56.53 -22.22 -21.59
CA ILE A 181 -55.40 -23.06 -21.15
C ILE A 181 -55.83 -23.98 -20.00
N THR A 182 -56.58 -23.45 -19.02
CA THR A 182 -57.09 -24.24 -17.90
C THR A 182 -58.04 -25.34 -18.40
N GLY A 183 -58.96 -25.04 -19.32
CA GLY A 183 -59.86 -26.04 -19.90
C GLY A 183 -59.12 -27.09 -20.73
N LEU A 184 -58.13 -26.69 -21.53
CA LEU A 184 -57.28 -27.61 -22.28
C LEU A 184 -56.46 -28.53 -21.37
N ASN A 185 -55.97 -28.01 -20.25
CA ASN A 185 -55.27 -28.80 -19.25
C ASN A 185 -56.19 -29.86 -18.66
N GLU A 186 -57.38 -29.46 -18.20
CA GLU A 186 -58.37 -30.38 -17.61
C GLU A 186 -58.83 -31.45 -18.61
N ASP A 187 -59.12 -31.05 -19.84
CA ASP A 187 -59.72 -31.95 -20.82
C ASP A 187 -58.71 -32.85 -21.53
N TYR A 188 -57.46 -32.42 -21.68
CA TYR A 188 -56.51 -33.08 -22.57
C TYR A 188 -55.12 -33.34 -21.97
N ALA A 189 -54.65 -32.58 -20.98
CA ALA A 189 -53.29 -32.78 -20.45
C ALA A 189 -53.18 -34.12 -19.71
N GLY A 190 -52.06 -34.82 -19.91
CA GLY A 190 -51.82 -36.14 -19.32
C GLY A 190 -52.72 -37.27 -19.84
N LYS A 191 -53.70 -36.98 -20.71
CA LYS A 191 -54.58 -37.97 -21.34
C LYS A 191 -53.96 -38.46 -22.65
N THR A 192 -54.07 -39.77 -22.87
CA THR A 192 -53.63 -40.40 -24.11
C THR A 192 -54.78 -40.52 -25.10
N TYR A 193 -54.46 -40.75 -26.38
CA TYR A 193 -55.46 -40.84 -27.44
C TYR A 193 -56.50 -41.95 -27.23
N GLU A 194 -56.17 -43.00 -26.47
CA GLU A 194 -57.09 -44.07 -26.09
C GLU A 194 -58.42 -43.53 -25.53
N LYS A 195 -58.39 -42.43 -24.78
CA LYS A 195 -59.60 -41.82 -24.20
C LYS A 195 -60.54 -41.17 -25.22
N PHE A 196 -60.01 -40.77 -26.38
CA PHE A 196 -60.73 -40.02 -27.41
C PHE A 196 -60.98 -40.83 -28.69
N MET A 197 -60.48 -42.06 -28.75
CA MET A 197 -60.49 -42.89 -29.95
C MET A 197 -61.89 -43.35 -30.35
N TYR A 198 -62.24 -43.21 -31.63
CA TYR A 198 -63.48 -43.72 -32.21
C TYR A 198 -63.24 -45.02 -32.99
N ASN A 199 -64.00 -46.09 -32.70
CA ASN A 199 -63.97 -47.36 -33.46
C ASN A 199 -62.58 -47.91 -33.80
N ASN A 200 -61.64 -47.81 -32.85
CA ASN A 200 -60.25 -48.29 -32.99
C ASN A 200 -59.48 -47.62 -34.15
N GLN A 201 -59.93 -46.46 -34.63
CA GLN A 201 -59.21 -45.64 -35.62
C GLN A 201 -57.86 -45.21 -35.04
N ASN A 202 -56.79 -45.32 -35.85
CA ASN A 202 -55.42 -44.93 -35.46
C ASN A 202 -54.92 -45.59 -34.15
N SER A 203 -55.32 -46.84 -33.86
CA SER A 203 -55.03 -47.53 -32.59
C SER A 203 -53.55 -47.68 -32.23
N THR A 204 -52.64 -47.57 -33.21
CA THR A 204 -51.18 -47.55 -32.97
C THR A 204 -50.72 -46.31 -32.19
N LEU A 205 -51.56 -45.28 -32.09
CA LEU A 205 -51.29 -44.03 -31.38
C LEU A 205 -51.94 -43.97 -30.00
N LYS A 206 -52.64 -45.02 -29.55
CA LYS A 206 -53.48 -45.00 -28.34
C LYS A 206 -52.76 -44.52 -27.08
N ASP A 207 -51.47 -44.81 -26.94
CA ASP A 207 -50.66 -44.47 -25.75
C ASP A 207 -49.96 -43.10 -25.85
N LYS A 208 -50.15 -42.37 -26.96
CA LYS A 208 -49.52 -41.07 -27.17
C LYS A 208 -50.34 -39.97 -26.47
N PRO A 209 -49.69 -39.02 -25.76
CA PRO A 209 -50.37 -37.89 -25.14
C PRO A 209 -50.89 -36.95 -26.22
N VAL A 210 -52.11 -36.45 -26.03
CA VAL A 210 -52.77 -35.60 -27.04
C VAL A 210 -52.47 -34.10 -26.86
N TYR A 211 -52.05 -33.67 -25.66
CA TYR A 211 -51.76 -32.27 -25.35
C TYR A 211 -50.63 -32.17 -24.31
N THR A 212 -49.84 -31.09 -24.38
CA THR A 212 -48.81 -30.78 -23.36
C THR A 212 -49.38 -29.73 -22.40
N LEU A 213 -49.25 -29.96 -21.09
CA LEU A 213 -49.72 -29.04 -20.05
C LEU A 213 -49.20 -27.61 -20.27
N ASN A 214 -50.10 -26.61 -20.19
CA ASN A 214 -49.85 -25.18 -20.41
C ASN A 214 -49.27 -24.82 -21.77
N ALA A 215 -49.33 -25.71 -22.76
CA ALA A 215 -48.75 -25.42 -24.06
C ALA A 215 -49.57 -24.38 -24.82
N THR A 216 -48.87 -23.44 -25.44
CA THR A 216 -49.40 -22.44 -26.36
C THR A 216 -49.34 -22.96 -27.81
N PRO A 217 -50.13 -22.40 -28.75
CA PRO A 217 -50.04 -22.73 -30.17
C PRO A 217 -48.60 -22.63 -30.69
N SER A 218 -48.07 -23.70 -31.28
CA SER A 218 -46.65 -23.73 -31.68
C SER A 218 -46.33 -22.91 -32.94
N LYS A 219 -47.35 -22.46 -33.66
CA LYS A 219 -47.22 -21.55 -34.81
C LYS A 219 -47.27 -20.06 -34.42
N GLY A 220 -47.27 -19.74 -33.13
CA GLY A 220 -47.39 -18.37 -32.59
C GLY A 220 -48.84 -17.99 -32.27
N GLY A 221 -49.04 -16.79 -31.73
CA GLY A 221 -50.35 -16.31 -31.28
C GLY A 221 -50.80 -16.86 -29.92
N LYS A 222 -51.97 -16.42 -29.46
CA LYS A 222 -52.64 -16.90 -28.24
C LYS A 222 -53.73 -17.91 -28.61
N TRP A 223 -54.12 -18.82 -27.71
CA TRP A 223 -55.24 -19.74 -27.95
C TRP A 223 -56.52 -19.01 -28.36
N ILE A 224 -56.82 -17.88 -27.72
CA ILE A 224 -58.00 -17.05 -28.04
C ILE A 224 -58.01 -16.53 -29.49
N ASP A 225 -56.87 -16.47 -30.19
CA ASP A 225 -56.82 -16.09 -31.60
C ASP A 225 -57.30 -17.21 -32.54
N TYR A 226 -57.30 -18.47 -32.07
CA TYR A 226 -57.68 -19.66 -32.85
C TYR A 226 -59.04 -20.26 -32.46
N VAL A 227 -59.55 -19.95 -31.27
CA VAL A 227 -60.81 -20.51 -30.75
C VAL A 227 -61.99 -19.63 -31.12
N HIS A 228 -62.90 -20.14 -31.96
CA HIS A 228 -64.22 -19.54 -32.14
C HIS A 228 -65.06 -19.81 -30.88
N VAL A 229 -65.43 -18.76 -30.14
CA VAL A 229 -66.14 -18.89 -28.86
C VAL A 229 -67.63 -19.03 -29.14
N LEU A 230 -68.17 -20.23 -28.92
CA LEU A 230 -69.60 -20.54 -29.09
C LEU A 230 -70.41 -20.11 -27.87
N GLN A 231 -69.80 -20.23 -26.68
CA GLN A 231 -70.36 -19.85 -25.39
C GLN A 231 -69.21 -19.29 -24.52
N PRO A 232 -69.32 -18.08 -23.95
CA PRO A 232 -68.30 -17.59 -23.02
C PRO A 232 -68.36 -18.34 -21.68
N PRO A 233 -67.26 -18.44 -20.92
CA PRO A 233 -67.30 -18.95 -19.56
C PRO A 233 -68.01 -17.95 -18.63
N THR A 234 -68.60 -18.43 -17.53
CA THR A 234 -69.03 -17.57 -16.43
C THR A 234 -68.29 -17.95 -15.14
N TYR A 235 -68.72 -17.41 -14.00
CA TYR A 235 -68.17 -17.84 -12.72
C TYR A 235 -68.46 -19.33 -12.46
N LEU A 236 -69.66 -19.80 -12.84
CA LEU A 236 -70.13 -21.18 -12.64
C LEU A 236 -70.22 -22.02 -13.93
N SER A 237 -70.46 -21.39 -15.09
CA SER A 237 -70.65 -22.07 -16.37
C SER A 237 -69.33 -22.25 -17.09
N TRP A 238 -69.14 -23.43 -17.69
CA TRP A 238 -68.08 -23.58 -18.68
C TRP A 238 -68.42 -22.76 -19.92
N GLY A 239 -67.38 -22.28 -20.59
CA GLY A 239 -67.49 -21.80 -21.95
C GLY A 239 -67.18 -22.92 -22.94
N SER A 240 -67.68 -22.78 -24.16
CA SER A 240 -67.49 -23.72 -25.25
C SER A 240 -66.93 -22.99 -26.46
N GLY A 241 -65.88 -23.53 -27.06
CA GLY A 241 -65.28 -23.01 -28.27
C GLY A 241 -64.88 -24.11 -29.26
N ARG A 242 -64.43 -23.70 -30.45
CA ARG A 242 -63.92 -24.60 -31.47
C ARG A 242 -62.68 -24.06 -32.15
N ILE A 243 -61.69 -24.92 -32.35
CA ILE A 243 -60.62 -24.68 -33.32
C ILE A 243 -60.94 -25.38 -34.63
N TYR A 244 -60.45 -24.83 -35.73
CA TYR A 244 -60.57 -25.41 -37.07
C TYR A 244 -59.19 -25.78 -37.57
N ILE A 245 -59.04 -27.00 -38.07
CA ILE A 245 -57.77 -27.62 -38.39
C ILE A 245 -57.74 -27.91 -39.89
N GLN A 246 -56.75 -27.35 -40.60
CA GLN A 246 -56.59 -27.54 -42.04
C GLN A 246 -55.67 -28.74 -42.33
N GLY A 247 -56.21 -29.74 -43.03
CA GLY A 247 -55.49 -30.90 -43.53
C GLY A 247 -54.58 -30.57 -44.71
N SER A 248 -53.62 -31.45 -44.99
CA SER A 248 -52.65 -31.29 -46.09
C SER A 248 -53.28 -31.34 -47.49
N ASP A 249 -54.48 -31.88 -47.61
CA ASP A 249 -55.29 -31.96 -48.84
C ASP A 249 -56.25 -30.77 -49.02
N GLY A 250 -56.20 -29.79 -48.11
CA GLY A 250 -57.09 -28.63 -48.11
C GLY A 250 -58.45 -28.87 -47.43
N SER A 251 -58.73 -30.07 -46.93
CA SER A 251 -59.91 -30.33 -46.09
C SER A 251 -59.81 -29.61 -44.75
N ILE A 252 -60.96 -29.25 -44.16
CA ILE A 252 -61.03 -28.57 -42.85
C ILE A 252 -61.85 -29.44 -41.91
N THR A 253 -61.28 -29.81 -40.77
CA THR A 253 -61.98 -30.45 -39.64
C THR A 253 -62.01 -29.49 -38.44
N TYR A 254 -62.61 -29.89 -37.33
CA TYR A 254 -62.68 -29.09 -36.11
C TYR A 254 -62.43 -29.92 -34.85
N LEU A 255 -62.08 -29.25 -33.76
CA LEU A 255 -62.03 -29.82 -32.41
C LEU A 255 -62.71 -28.86 -31.42
N GLY A 256 -63.54 -29.41 -30.53
CA GLY A 256 -64.13 -28.66 -29.42
C GLY A 256 -63.10 -28.32 -28.35
N ILE A 257 -63.13 -27.08 -27.87
CA ILE A 257 -62.23 -26.56 -26.84
C ILE A 257 -63.08 -26.02 -25.70
N SER A 258 -62.91 -26.61 -24.52
CA SER A 258 -63.58 -26.13 -23.31
C SER A 258 -62.85 -24.92 -22.74
N ILE A 259 -63.62 -23.97 -22.21
CA ILE A 259 -63.11 -22.74 -21.59
C ILE A 259 -63.52 -22.79 -20.12
N ALA A 260 -62.55 -22.87 -19.21
CA ALA A 260 -62.81 -23.12 -17.81
C ALA A 260 -63.60 -21.98 -17.12
N PRO A 261 -64.54 -22.30 -16.21
CA PRO A 261 -65.22 -21.32 -15.37
C PRO A 261 -64.22 -20.69 -14.38
N PHE A 262 -64.52 -19.48 -13.93
CA PHE A 262 -63.60 -18.71 -13.09
C PHE A 262 -63.38 -19.28 -11.69
N ILE A 263 -64.29 -20.11 -11.19
CA ILE A 263 -64.18 -20.78 -9.89
C ILE A 263 -62.96 -21.73 -9.77
N LEU A 264 -62.28 -22.08 -10.87
CA LEU A 264 -61.16 -23.04 -10.88
C LEU A 264 -59.75 -22.41 -10.72
N GLN A 265 -59.62 -21.16 -10.26
CA GLN A 265 -58.33 -20.45 -10.03
C GLN A 265 -58.03 -20.28 -8.49
N ALA A 266 -56.80 -20.57 -7.97
CA ALA A 266 -56.51 -20.78 -6.51
C ALA A 266 -55.93 -19.55 -5.72
N ASN A 267 -56.29 -19.38 -4.43
CA ASN A 267 -55.95 -18.24 -3.55
C ASN A 267 -55.03 -18.59 -2.33
N ASP A 268 -53.94 -17.83 -2.09
CA ASP A 268 -52.90 -18.07 -1.06
C ASP A 268 -52.17 -16.76 -0.64
N LEU A 269 -51.61 -16.68 0.58
CA LEU A 269 -50.65 -15.63 0.98
C LEU A 269 -49.29 -16.26 1.30
N SER A 270 -48.20 -15.52 1.07
CA SER A 270 -46.86 -16.03 1.42
C SER A 270 -45.84 -14.90 1.68
N PRO A 271 -45.15 -14.90 2.83
CA PRO A 271 -43.95 -14.11 3.05
C PRO A 271 -42.70 -14.78 2.46
N HIS A 272 -41.75 -13.97 1.98
CA HIS A 272 -40.45 -14.38 1.46
C HIS A 272 -39.32 -13.53 2.02
N ILE A 273 -38.14 -14.10 2.23
CA ILE A 273 -36.97 -13.34 2.67
C ILE A 273 -36.44 -12.54 1.47
N GLU A 274 -36.56 -11.22 1.56
CA GLU A 274 -35.95 -10.29 0.59
C GLU A 274 -34.45 -10.16 0.87
N THR A 275 -34.08 -9.95 2.13
CA THR A 275 -32.70 -9.85 2.57
C THR A 275 -32.56 -10.31 4.01
N MET A 276 -31.58 -11.17 4.28
CA MET A 276 -31.19 -11.57 5.62
C MET A 276 -29.74 -12.05 5.56
N PRO A 277 -28.78 -11.36 6.22
CA PRO A 277 -27.42 -11.84 6.27
C PRO A 277 -27.33 -13.08 7.18
N THR A 278 -26.42 -13.98 6.84
CA THR A 278 -26.14 -15.19 7.63
C THR A 278 -25.31 -14.92 8.87
N GLY A 279 -24.59 -13.79 8.90
CA GLY A 279 -23.88 -13.33 10.08
C GLY A 279 -23.58 -11.84 10.02
N ALA A 280 -23.26 -11.28 11.18
CA ALA A 280 -22.88 -9.87 11.34
C ALA A 280 -21.94 -9.70 12.53
N VAL A 281 -21.14 -8.63 12.50
CA VAL A 281 -20.22 -8.29 13.60
C VAL A 281 -21.01 -7.62 14.70
N ALA A 282 -20.75 -7.96 15.96
CA ALA A 282 -21.41 -7.31 17.11
C ALA A 282 -21.24 -5.78 17.04
N GLY A 283 -22.32 -5.03 17.30
CA GLY A 283 -22.36 -3.57 17.16
C GLY A 283 -22.65 -3.05 15.75
N GLN A 284 -22.59 -3.88 14.71
CA GLN A 284 -22.95 -3.50 13.34
C GLN A 284 -24.46 -3.38 13.17
N GLU A 285 -24.93 -2.43 12.36
CA GLU A 285 -26.33 -2.36 11.95
C GLU A 285 -26.67 -3.50 10.97
N VAL A 286 -27.74 -4.23 11.25
CA VAL A 286 -28.25 -5.34 10.47
C VAL A 286 -29.66 -5.01 10.01
N THR A 287 -29.96 -5.28 8.73
CA THR A 287 -31.31 -5.13 8.17
C THR A 287 -31.80 -6.47 7.65
N VAL A 288 -33.02 -6.85 8.07
CA VAL A 288 -33.78 -7.97 7.53
C VAL A 288 -34.97 -7.42 6.77
N GLY A 289 -35.21 -7.92 5.55
CA GLY A 289 -36.35 -7.55 4.72
C GLY A 289 -37.20 -8.77 4.39
N ILE A 290 -38.51 -8.65 4.53
CA ILE A 290 -39.49 -9.67 4.17
C ILE A 290 -40.44 -9.09 3.13
N ARG A 291 -40.57 -9.76 1.98
CA ARG A 291 -41.51 -9.44 0.91
C ARG A 291 -42.77 -10.28 1.05
N LEU A 292 -43.94 -9.66 1.00
CA LEU A 292 -45.23 -10.32 1.11
C LEU A 292 -45.87 -10.49 -0.28
N ARG A 293 -46.47 -11.65 -0.51
CA ARG A 293 -47.19 -12.01 -1.74
C ARG A 293 -48.62 -12.44 -1.44
N SER A 294 -49.52 -12.13 -2.37
CA SER A 294 -50.91 -12.57 -2.38
C SER A 294 -51.27 -13.11 -3.76
N SER A 295 -51.88 -14.30 -3.83
CA SER A 295 -52.53 -14.83 -5.03
C SER A 295 -54.06 -14.73 -4.98
N PHE A 296 -54.59 -13.94 -4.03
CA PHE A 296 -56.03 -13.64 -4.02
C PHE A 296 -56.39 -12.76 -5.20
N ALA A 297 -57.52 -13.08 -5.84
CA ALA A 297 -58.10 -12.27 -6.91
C ALA A 297 -58.56 -10.87 -6.48
N ILE A 298 -58.76 -10.66 -5.17
CA ILE A 298 -59.10 -9.37 -4.58
C ILE A 298 -58.13 -9.02 -3.45
N GLU A 299 -58.04 -7.73 -3.15
CA GLU A 299 -57.27 -7.22 -2.03
C GLU A 299 -57.70 -7.89 -0.71
N LYS A 300 -56.71 -8.28 0.11
CA LYS A 300 -56.94 -8.88 1.42
C LYS A 300 -56.16 -8.15 2.50
N THR A 301 -56.84 -7.90 3.61
CA THR A 301 -56.20 -7.43 4.84
C THR A 301 -56.00 -8.62 5.78
N THR A 302 -54.81 -8.73 6.36
CA THR A 302 -54.45 -9.77 7.30
C THR A 302 -53.46 -9.25 8.35
N ASP A 303 -53.21 -10.04 9.41
CA ASP A 303 -52.26 -9.66 10.45
C ASP A 303 -50.81 -10.09 10.11
N TYR A 304 -49.84 -9.35 10.63
CA TYR A 304 -48.42 -9.74 10.60
C TYR A 304 -47.76 -9.52 11.97
N ALA A 305 -46.68 -10.25 12.24
CA ALA A 305 -45.82 -9.99 13.40
C ALA A 305 -44.39 -10.47 13.24
N TRP A 306 -43.48 -9.68 13.81
CA TRP A 306 -42.08 -10.01 14.00
C TRP A 306 -41.83 -10.53 15.43
N LYS A 307 -40.82 -11.38 15.57
CA LYS A 307 -40.17 -11.70 16.84
C LYS A 307 -38.67 -11.77 16.59
N ILE A 308 -37.93 -10.86 17.20
CA ILE A 308 -36.48 -10.75 17.03
C ILE A 308 -35.85 -10.78 18.42
N THR A 309 -35.06 -11.82 18.68
CA THR A 309 -34.50 -12.09 20.01
C THR A 309 -33.03 -12.48 19.92
N SER A 310 -32.26 -12.20 20.97
CA SER A 310 -30.92 -12.74 21.16
C SER A 310 -30.81 -13.33 22.56
N ASN A 311 -30.26 -14.55 22.64
CA ASN A 311 -30.25 -15.36 23.87
C ASN A 311 -31.63 -15.43 24.56
N GLY A 312 -32.69 -15.58 23.76
CA GLY A 312 -34.07 -15.68 24.21
C GLY A 312 -34.73 -14.36 24.67
N LYS A 313 -34.03 -13.21 24.61
CA LYS A 313 -34.57 -11.89 24.99
C LYS A 313 -34.81 -11.03 23.76
N GLU A 314 -35.91 -10.28 23.75
CA GLU A 314 -36.18 -9.29 22.70
C GLU A 314 -35.11 -8.19 22.70
N ILE A 315 -34.73 -7.75 21.50
CA ILE A 315 -33.75 -6.67 21.30
C ILE A 315 -34.43 -5.43 20.70
N PRO A 316 -33.84 -4.23 20.85
CA PRO A 316 -34.36 -3.03 20.20
C PRO A 316 -34.32 -3.15 18.67
N VAL A 317 -35.46 -2.94 18.01
CA VAL A 317 -35.60 -3.01 16.55
C VAL A 317 -36.32 -1.78 16.04
N LYS A 318 -35.85 -1.25 14.90
CA LYS A 318 -36.53 -0.23 14.10
C LYS A 318 -37.23 -0.89 12.92
N TYR A 319 -38.56 -0.82 12.90
CA TYR A 319 -39.38 -1.33 11.80
C TYR A 319 -39.68 -0.23 10.78
N HIS A 320 -39.59 -0.55 9.49
CA HIS A 320 -39.86 0.39 8.40
C HIS A 320 -40.24 -0.34 7.09
N GLY A 321 -40.47 0.43 6.02
CA GLY A 321 -41.01 -0.07 4.75
C GLY A 321 -42.51 0.15 4.68
N HIS A 322 -43.25 -0.89 4.30
CA HIS A 322 -44.71 -0.82 4.14
C HIS A 322 -45.50 -0.94 5.45
N ALA A 323 -44.82 -1.24 6.56
CA ALA A 323 -45.33 -1.04 7.91
C ALA A 323 -44.16 -0.74 8.85
N SER A 324 -44.46 -0.12 10.00
CA SER A 324 -43.46 0.45 10.91
C SER A 324 -43.61 -0.03 12.36
N THR A 325 -44.39 -1.09 12.59
CA THR A 325 -44.62 -1.68 13.93
C THR A 325 -44.21 -3.15 13.98
N LEU A 326 -43.91 -3.63 15.20
CA LEU A 326 -43.59 -5.03 15.53
C LEU A 326 -44.67 -6.00 15.01
N ALA A 327 -45.93 -5.60 15.15
CA ALA A 327 -47.10 -6.35 14.68
C ALA A 327 -48.20 -5.37 14.28
N GLY A 328 -49.12 -5.81 13.43
CA GLY A 328 -50.24 -4.99 12.96
C GLY A 328 -51.03 -5.68 11.87
N GLU A 329 -51.93 -4.94 11.25
CA GLU A 329 -52.62 -5.35 10.03
C GLU A 329 -51.89 -4.82 8.80
N ILE A 330 -51.93 -5.58 7.71
CA ILE A 330 -51.40 -5.17 6.41
C ILE A 330 -52.35 -5.60 5.30
N THR A 331 -52.50 -4.71 4.34
CA THR A 331 -53.35 -4.92 3.17
C THR A 331 -52.49 -5.25 1.95
N LEU A 332 -52.74 -6.41 1.37
CA LEU A 332 -52.03 -6.96 0.21
C LEU A 332 -52.93 -6.88 -1.02
N ALA A 333 -52.41 -6.22 -2.07
CA ALA A 333 -53.09 -6.09 -3.35
C ALA A 333 -53.33 -7.47 -4.00
N ALA A 334 -54.35 -7.55 -4.85
CA ALA A 334 -54.70 -8.76 -5.57
C ALA A 334 -53.55 -9.24 -6.46
N ASN A 335 -53.25 -10.54 -6.43
CA ASN A 335 -52.30 -11.21 -7.34
C ASN A 335 -50.90 -10.55 -7.45
N MET A 336 -50.39 -9.92 -6.39
CA MET A 336 -49.16 -9.13 -6.45
C MET A 336 -48.17 -9.36 -5.29
N ALA A 337 -46.92 -8.95 -5.52
CA ALA A 337 -45.78 -9.06 -4.60
C ALA A 337 -45.26 -7.67 -4.20
N ASP A 338 -46.14 -6.87 -3.58
CA ASP A 338 -45.97 -5.40 -3.55
C ASP A 338 -45.49 -4.83 -2.22
N LYS A 339 -45.56 -5.58 -1.13
CA LYS A 339 -45.23 -5.05 0.19
C LYS A 339 -43.95 -5.67 0.71
N ILE A 340 -43.00 -4.81 1.08
CA ILE A 340 -41.76 -5.20 1.76
C ILE A 340 -41.71 -4.54 3.13
N LEU A 341 -41.45 -5.34 4.15
CA LEU A 341 -41.32 -4.97 5.55
C LEU A 341 -39.85 -5.14 5.96
N TYR A 342 -39.30 -4.16 6.66
CA TYR A 342 -37.92 -4.19 7.14
C TYR A 342 -37.86 -4.12 8.66
N ALA A 343 -36.88 -4.84 9.22
CA ALA A 343 -36.48 -4.77 10.61
C ALA A 343 -34.97 -4.48 10.66
N THR A 344 -34.60 -3.34 11.24
CA THR A 344 -33.21 -2.91 11.40
C THR A 344 -32.83 -2.88 12.88
N PHE A 345 -31.71 -3.50 13.26
CA PHE A 345 -31.24 -3.56 14.64
C PHE A 345 -29.71 -3.59 14.70
N THR A 346 -29.15 -3.27 15.87
CA THR A 346 -27.72 -3.42 16.15
C THR A 346 -27.43 -4.86 16.53
N MET A 347 -26.49 -5.51 15.84
CA MET A 347 -26.12 -6.90 16.08
C MET A 347 -25.66 -7.10 17.54
N PRO A 348 -26.29 -8.00 18.31
CA PRO A 348 -25.93 -8.24 19.71
C PRO A 348 -24.64 -9.08 19.85
N GLU A 349 -24.20 -9.24 21.09
CA GLU A 349 -23.02 -10.04 21.47
C GLU A 349 -23.24 -11.56 21.38
N GLU A 350 -24.41 -12.00 20.93
CA GLU A 350 -24.79 -13.39 20.72
C GLU A 350 -25.55 -13.50 19.39
N ASP A 351 -25.86 -14.72 18.94
CA ASP A 351 -26.66 -14.93 17.74
C ASP A 351 -28.04 -14.25 17.85
N ALA A 352 -28.55 -13.73 16.74
CA ALA A 352 -29.88 -13.15 16.65
C ALA A 352 -30.84 -14.12 15.95
N TYR A 353 -31.94 -14.46 16.62
CA TYR A 353 -33.04 -15.24 16.09
C TYR A 353 -34.12 -14.31 15.54
N ILE A 354 -34.51 -14.55 14.29
CA ILE A 354 -35.54 -13.81 13.56
C ILE A 354 -36.71 -14.75 13.32
N GLN A 355 -37.92 -14.28 13.55
CA GLN A 355 -39.16 -14.96 13.18
C GLN A 355 -40.16 -13.93 12.67
N PHE A 356 -40.84 -14.25 11.58
CA PHE A 356 -41.88 -13.44 10.95
C PHE A 356 -43.10 -14.32 10.68
N ASN A 357 -44.28 -13.80 10.98
CA ASN A 357 -45.54 -14.50 10.75
C ASN A 357 -46.49 -13.59 9.94
N LEU A 358 -47.19 -14.17 8.98
CA LEU A 358 -48.31 -13.59 8.24
C LEU A 358 -49.59 -14.38 8.55
N ASN A 359 -50.75 -13.73 8.55
CA ASN A 359 -52.06 -14.37 8.69
C ASN A 359 -52.18 -15.40 9.83
N ARG A 360 -51.74 -15.03 11.04
CA ARG A 360 -51.83 -15.92 12.22
C ARG A 360 -53.28 -16.17 12.63
N GLN A 361 -54.15 -15.21 12.36
CA GLN A 361 -55.59 -15.32 12.62
C GLN A 361 -56.32 -16.23 11.62
N LYS A 362 -55.65 -16.69 10.56
CA LYS A 362 -56.22 -17.51 9.49
C LYS A 362 -57.41 -16.85 8.77
N SER A 363 -57.34 -15.52 8.65
CA SER A 363 -58.26 -14.65 7.93
C SER A 363 -57.44 -13.70 7.04
N PRO A 364 -57.49 -13.83 5.70
CA PRO A 364 -58.40 -14.67 4.90
C PRO A 364 -58.11 -16.18 4.98
N LYS A 365 -59.03 -17.01 4.47
CA LYS A 365 -58.81 -18.45 4.30
C LYS A 365 -57.91 -18.72 3.10
N GLU A 366 -56.88 -19.55 3.28
CA GLU A 366 -55.85 -19.86 2.29
C GLU A 366 -55.77 -21.36 2.01
N VAL A 367 -55.17 -21.72 0.87
CA VAL A 367 -54.90 -23.11 0.51
C VAL A 367 -53.70 -23.66 1.30
N MET A 368 -52.72 -22.82 1.66
CA MET A 368 -51.55 -23.22 2.45
C MET A 368 -51.30 -22.24 3.59
N TYR A 369 -51.27 -22.72 4.84
CA TYR A 369 -50.89 -21.90 6.01
C TYR A 369 -49.44 -22.15 6.46
N GLY A 370 -48.85 -23.26 6.04
CA GLY A 370 -47.51 -23.68 6.49
C GLY A 370 -46.37 -22.83 5.90
N ASN A 371 -46.64 -22.04 4.87
CA ASN A 371 -45.74 -21.07 4.25
C ASN A 371 -45.84 -19.67 4.86
N ASN A 372 -46.74 -19.43 5.83
CA ASN A 372 -46.96 -18.11 6.43
C ASN A 372 -45.97 -17.72 7.53
N GLU A 373 -45.06 -18.62 7.89
CA GLU A 373 -44.05 -18.41 8.91
C GLU A 373 -42.65 -18.48 8.29
N LEU A 374 -41.83 -17.49 8.63
CA LEU A 374 -40.40 -17.50 8.34
C LEU A 374 -39.61 -17.41 9.64
N TYR A 375 -38.47 -18.09 9.70
CA TYR A 375 -37.52 -17.96 10.80
C TYR A 375 -36.09 -18.12 10.30
N GLY A 376 -35.14 -17.62 11.08
CA GLY A 376 -33.72 -17.67 10.73
C GLY A 376 -32.81 -17.22 11.85
N TRP A 377 -31.52 -17.49 11.69
CA TRP A 377 -30.48 -17.06 12.61
C TRP A 377 -29.45 -16.22 11.88
N ILE A 378 -29.09 -15.09 12.47
CA ILE A 378 -27.94 -14.28 12.08
C ILE A 378 -26.84 -14.58 13.09
N LYS A 379 -25.76 -15.21 12.62
CA LYS A 379 -24.64 -15.62 13.46
C LYS A 379 -23.78 -14.44 13.87
N LYS A 380 -23.38 -14.37 15.13
CA LYS A 380 -22.36 -13.42 15.56
C LYS A 380 -21.02 -13.77 14.92
N VAL A 381 -20.39 -12.76 14.34
CA VAL A 381 -19.00 -12.83 13.86
C VAL A 381 -18.12 -12.03 14.81
N SER A 382 -17.31 -12.73 15.61
CA SER A 382 -16.32 -12.10 16.49
C SER A 382 -15.12 -11.60 15.68
N ALA A 383 -14.66 -10.39 15.97
CA ALA A 383 -13.39 -9.91 15.43
C ALA A 383 -12.23 -10.82 15.86
N MET A 384 -11.26 -10.98 14.97
CA MET A 384 -10.01 -11.67 15.27
C MET A 384 -9.23 -10.86 16.32
N PRO A 385 -8.51 -11.53 17.25
CA PRO A 385 -7.63 -10.83 18.17
C PRO A 385 -6.55 -10.07 17.38
N THR A 386 -6.24 -8.84 17.81
CA THR A 386 -5.18 -8.05 17.18
C THR A 386 -3.86 -8.80 17.24
N THR A 387 -3.27 -9.11 16.07
CA THR A 387 -1.96 -9.77 16.06
C THR A 387 -0.86 -8.75 16.28
N LYS A 388 0.21 -9.19 16.97
CA LYS A 388 1.33 -8.33 17.34
C LYS A 388 2.64 -8.92 16.85
N GLY A 389 3.46 -8.08 16.25
CA GLY A 389 4.80 -8.47 15.78
C GLY A 389 5.76 -7.28 15.75
N SER A 390 6.97 -7.50 15.26
CA SER A 390 7.97 -6.43 15.16
C SER A 390 8.89 -6.60 13.96
N PHE A 391 9.39 -5.48 13.45
CA PHE A 391 10.43 -5.43 12.44
C PHE A 391 11.56 -4.52 12.88
N ASP A 392 12.79 -4.94 12.62
CA ASP A 392 13.99 -4.19 12.98
C ASP A 392 14.67 -3.66 11.72
N LEU A 393 14.96 -2.36 11.72
CA LEU A 393 15.89 -1.71 10.81
C LEU A 393 17.20 -1.55 11.57
N ASP A 394 18.18 -2.38 11.25
CA ASP A 394 19.48 -2.39 11.89
C ASP A 394 20.30 -1.12 11.58
N TYR A 395 21.36 -0.86 12.34
CA TYR A 395 22.17 0.37 12.32
C TYR A 395 22.66 0.80 10.93
N ASN A 396 22.94 -0.16 10.05
CA ASN A 396 23.45 0.06 8.70
C ASN A 396 22.37 -0.08 7.59
N VAL A 397 21.08 -0.15 7.94
CA VAL A 397 19.97 -0.36 6.99
C VAL A 397 19.23 0.94 6.72
N LEU A 398 19.20 1.40 5.46
CA LEU A 398 18.46 2.57 4.99
C LEU A 398 16.97 2.29 4.77
N SER A 399 16.64 1.10 4.27
CA SER A 399 15.27 0.66 4.13
C SER A 399 15.18 -0.87 4.23
N LYS A 400 13.99 -1.37 4.59
CA LYS A 400 13.69 -2.79 4.69
C LYS A 400 12.41 -3.11 3.94
N LYS A 401 12.41 -4.09 3.06
CA LYS A 401 11.18 -4.67 2.50
C LYS A 401 10.68 -5.75 3.46
N VAL A 402 9.41 -5.69 3.82
CA VAL A 402 8.80 -6.65 4.73
C VAL A 402 7.69 -7.41 4.01
N LYS A 403 7.62 -8.71 4.28
CA LYS A 403 6.56 -9.59 3.81
C LYS A 403 6.07 -10.44 4.97
N PHE A 404 4.78 -10.36 5.29
CA PHE A 404 4.19 -11.13 6.38
C PHE A 404 2.73 -11.50 6.09
N GLY A 405 2.27 -12.62 6.65
CA GLY A 405 0.87 -13.02 6.55
C GLY A 405 -0.01 -12.10 7.41
N LEU A 406 -1.08 -11.58 6.83
CA LEU A 406 -2.11 -10.84 7.57
C LEU A 406 -2.73 -11.76 8.62
N ALA A 407 -2.98 -11.25 9.83
CA ALA A 407 -3.44 -12.02 10.98
C ALA A 407 -2.52 -13.22 11.30
N ASP A 408 -1.19 -13.03 11.20
CA ASP A 408 -0.17 -14.08 11.34
C ASP A 408 -0.41 -15.31 10.42
N GLY A 409 -1.03 -15.08 9.26
CA GLY A 409 -1.37 -16.12 8.29
C GLY A 409 -2.60 -16.96 8.66
N ALA A 410 -3.37 -16.54 9.68
CA ALA A 410 -4.63 -17.16 10.04
C ALA A 410 -5.65 -17.06 8.89
N ALA A 411 -6.55 -18.04 8.83
CA ALA A 411 -7.60 -18.08 7.81
C ALA A 411 -8.70 -17.06 8.12
N ILE A 412 -8.84 -16.03 7.30
CA ILE A 412 -9.93 -15.05 7.36
C ILE A 412 -11.11 -15.62 6.57
N LYS A 413 -12.26 -15.80 7.22
CA LYS A 413 -13.39 -16.55 6.65
C LYS A 413 -14.67 -15.72 6.57
N ALA A 414 -15.43 -15.95 5.51
CA ALA A 414 -16.84 -15.59 5.43
C ALA A 414 -17.66 -16.86 5.18
N VAL A 415 -18.73 -17.08 5.94
CA VAL A 415 -19.52 -18.31 5.91
C VAL A 415 -20.95 -17.97 5.50
N LEU A 416 -21.33 -18.38 4.30
CA LEU A 416 -22.68 -18.26 3.76
C LEU A 416 -23.46 -19.54 4.06
N GLN A 417 -24.74 -19.39 4.36
CA GLN A 417 -25.68 -20.49 4.52
C GLN A 417 -27.01 -20.12 3.87
N PRO A 418 -27.68 -21.02 3.13
CA PRO A 418 -29.03 -20.76 2.68
C PRO A 418 -29.99 -20.62 3.89
N PRO A 419 -31.12 -19.90 3.75
CA PRO A 419 -32.05 -19.69 4.87
C PRO A 419 -32.58 -20.99 5.49
N TYR A 420 -32.87 -21.99 4.66
CA TYR A 420 -33.34 -23.32 5.07
C TYR A 420 -32.64 -24.42 4.25
N ALA A 421 -32.74 -25.67 4.72
CA ALA A 421 -32.01 -26.81 4.17
C ALA A 421 -32.44 -27.22 2.75
N ASP A 422 -33.62 -26.83 2.30
CA ASP A 422 -34.19 -27.14 1.00
C ASP A 422 -33.93 -26.08 -0.08
N PHE A 423 -33.25 -24.99 0.29
CA PHE A 423 -32.71 -24.03 -0.66
C PHE A 423 -31.36 -24.50 -1.21
N THR A 424 -31.16 -24.33 -2.51
CA THR A 424 -29.93 -24.62 -3.24
C THR A 424 -29.27 -23.33 -3.71
N TRP A 425 -27.95 -23.31 -3.80
CA TRP A 425 -27.24 -22.13 -4.30
C TRP A 425 -27.45 -21.94 -5.81
N SER A 426 -27.66 -20.70 -6.23
CA SER A 426 -27.76 -20.28 -7.63
C SER A 426 -26.58 -19.38 -7.98
N GLY A 427 -25.63 -19.91 -8.74
CA GLY A 427 -24.38 -19.23 -9.09
C GLY A 427 -23.32 -19.22 -7.99
N ASN A 428 -22.26 -18.42 -8.19
CA ASN A 428 -21.12 -18.29 -7.28
C ASN A 428 -21.34 -17.17 -6.23
N ALA A 429 -20.63 -17.26 -5.11
CA ALA A 429 -20.51 -16.15 -4.17
C ALA A 429 -19.65 -15.04 -4.79
N THR A 430 -20.04 -13.79 -4.57
CA THR A 430 -19.31 -12.60 -5.02
C THR A 430 -19.06 -11.62 -3.87
N GLY A 431 -17.97 -10.86 -3.92
CA GLY A 431 -17.58 -9.93 -2.86
C GLY A 431 -16.06 -9.74 -2.75
N ALA A 432 -15.59 -9.15 -1.65
CA ALA A 432 -14.17 -8.93 -1.41
C ALA A 432 -13.83 -8.82 0.08
N LEU A 433 -12.58 -9.16 0.42
CA LEU A 433 -11.94 -8.77 1.66
C LEU A 433 -11.14 -7.49 1.40
N GLU A 434 -11.44 -6.44 2.13
CA GLU A 434 -10.74 -5.16 2.09
C GLU A 434 -9.68 -5.13 3.19
N VAL A 435 -8.50 -4.60 2.84
CA VAL A 435 -7.37 -4.47 3.74
C VAL A 435 -6.87 -3.04 3.66
N THR A 436 -6.92 -2.33 4.79
CA THR A 436 -6.61 -0.91 4.90
C THR A 436 -5.32 -0.70 5.67
N ASN A 437 -4.38 0.00 5.06
CA ASN A 437 -3.17 0.47 5.71
C ASN A 437 -3.50 1.75 6.51
N ASN A 438 -3.61 1.63 7.83
CA ASN A 438 -3.89 2.77 8.71
C ASN A 438 -2.61 3.55 9.09
N SER A 439 -1.46 3.19 8.51
CA SER A 439 -0.14 3.76 8.81
C SER A 439 0.69 3.94 7.54
N ASP A 440 0.13 4.64 6.56
CA ASP A 440 0.70 4.91 5.24
C ASP A 440 2.06 5.65 5.26
N THR A 441 2.31 6.41 6.32
CA THR A 441 3.60 7.08 6.58
C THR A 441 4.70 6.13 7.07
N ILE A 442 4.36 4.90 7.47
CA ILE A 442 5.31 3.87 7.93
C ILE A 442 5.41 2.76 6.88
N TYR A 443 4.27 2.20 6.46
CA TYR A 443 4.22 1.15 5.43
C TYR A 443 4.14 1.77 4.04
N ARG A 444 5.31 2.10 3.46
CA ARG A 444 5.42 2.60 2.09
C ARG A 444 5.25 1.46 1.08
N TYR A 445 4.82 1.79 -0.14
CA TYR A 445 4.65 0.80 -1.23
C TYR A 445 3.80 -0.42 -0.82
N PHE A 446 2.73 -0.17 -0.07
CA PHE A 446 1.86 -1.19 0.50
C PHE A 446 1.13 -1.97 -0.59
N ARG A 447 1.30 -3.31 -0.60
CA ARG A 447 0.63 -4.24 -1.50
C ARG A 447 0.07 -5.42 -0.72
N VAL A 448 -1.09 -5.89 -1.15
CA VAL A 448 -1.76 -7.07 -0.60
C VAL A 448 -1.77 -8.16 -1.66
N GLU A 449 -1.12 -9.28 -1.38
CA GLU A 449 -1.11 -10.47 -2.22
C GLU A 449 -2.07 -11.54 -1.68
N ASN A 450 -2.41 -12.53 -2.50
CA ASN A 450 -3.30 -13.64 -2.13
C ASN A 450 -4.70 -13.19 -1.65
N ASN A 451 -5.17 -12.05 -2.16
CA ASN A 451 -6.48 -11.50 -1.86
C ASN A 451 -7.29 -11.19 -3.13
N PRO A 452 -7.62 -12.19 -3.96
CA PRO A 452 -8.45 -11.96 -5.14
C PRO A 452 -9.89 -11.63 -4.74
N VAL A 453 -10.57 -10.90 -5.62
CA VAL A 453 -12.04 -10.75 -5.56
C VAL A 453 -12.70 -12.13 -5.48
N VAL A 454 -13.82 -12.21 -4.79
CA VAL A 454 -14.55 -13.47 -4.59
C VAL A 454 -15.40 -13.75 -5.82
N ASP A 455 -15.19 -14.93 -6.40
CA ASP A 455 -16.04 -15.59 -7.40
C ASP A 455 -15.87 -17.10 -7.20
N ASP A 456 -16.60 -17.66 -6.25
CA ASP A 456 -16.36 -19.02 -5.75
C ASP A 456 -17.68 -19.76 -5.46
N ALA A 457 -17.77 -21.03 -5.86
CA ALA A 457 -18.91 -21.89 -5.60
C ALA A 457 -18.98 -22.43 -4.16
N ALA A 458 -17.97 -22.17 -3.33
CA ALA A 458 -17.95 -22.57 -1.92
C ALA A 458 -18.91 -21.74 -1.05
N SER A 459 -19.42 -22.35 0.03
CA SER A 459 -20.19 -21.64 1.06
C SER A 459 -19.31 -21.06 2.16
N THR A 460 -18.05 -21.50 2.26
CA THR A 460 -17.04 -20.92 3.15
C THR A 460 -15.92 -20.35 2.30
N ILE A 461 -15.84 -19.02 2.25
CA ILE A 461 -14.80 -18.31 1.52
C ILE A 461 -13.63 -18.07 2.47
N VAL A 462 -12.43 -18.49 2.07
CA VAL A 462 -11.22 -18.37 2.88
C VAL A 462 -10.22 -17.45 2.18
N ARG A 463 -9.61 -16.54 2.93
CA ARG A 463 -8.50 -15.69 2.48
C ARG A 463 -7.33 -15.78 3.47
N LYS A 464 -6.11 -15.75 2.93
CA LYS A 464 -4.85 -15.68 3.67
C LYS A 464 -3.93 -14.66 2.99
N PRO A 465 -4.25 -13.36 3.09
CA PRO A 465 -3.48 -12.33 2.40
C PRO A 465 -2.05 -12.23 2.94
N ASN A 466 -1.11 -11.88 2.07
CA ASN A 466 0.22 -11.47 2.49
C ASN A 466 0.36 -9.96 2.28
N ILE A 467 0.91 -9.29 3.30
CA ILE A 467 1.25 -7.88 3.26
C ILE A 467 2.69 -7.73 2.79
N ILE A 468 2.90 -6.89 1.79
CA ILE A 468 4.21 -6.45 1.34
C ILE A 468 4.27 -4.94 1.52
N ALA A 469 5.30 -4.46 2.19
CA ALA A 469 5.54 -3.04 2.38
C ALA A 469 7.04 -2.75 2.46
N SER A 470 7.40 -1.47 2.41
CA SER A 470 8.76 -0.99 2.64
C SER A 470 8.78 -0.02 3.81
N LEU A 471 9.71 -0.27 4.72
CA LEU A 471 10.02 0.57 5.87
C LEU A 471 11.23 1.42 5.53
N GLN A 472 11.17 2.73 5.75
CA GLN A 472 12.21 3.67 5.37
C GLN A 472 12.80 4.35 6.62
N ARG A 473 14.11 4.33 6.77
CA ARG A 473 14.81 4.97 7.90
C ARG A 473 14.44 6.46 8.09
N PRO A 474 14.25 7.28 7.04
CA PRO A 474 13.79 8.66 7.16
C PRO A 474 12.44 8.84 7.87
N ASP A 475 11.53 7.85 7.79
CA ASP A 475 10.24 7.90 8.48
C ASP A 475 10.41 7.85 10.03
N PHE A 476 11.62 7.56 10.51
CA PHE A 476 12.02 7.55 11.92
C PHE A 476 12.95 8.72 12.30
N GLY A 477 13.08 9.73 11.41
CA GLY A 477 13.81 10.97 11.67
C GLY A 477 15.33 10.91 11.44
N ASP A 478 15.87 9.78 10.97
CA ASP A 478 17.27 9.63 10.57
C ASP A 478 17.34 9.49 9.04
N ASP A 479 17.97 10.44 8.37
CA ASP A 479 18.13 10.46 6.91
C ASP A 479 19.57 10.88 6.56
N PRO A 480 20.54 9.98 6.80
CA PRO A 480 21.94 10.29 6.65
C PRO A 480 22.33 10.49 5.17
N VAL A 481 21.55 9.94 4.21
CA VAL A 481 21.74 10.17 2.77
C VAL A 481 21.60 11.65 2.43
N ASN A 482 20.64 12.33 3.05
CA ASN A 482 20.41 13.78 2.86
C ASN A 482 21.02 14.64 3.97
N GLY A 483 21.96 14.11 4.75
CA GLY A 483 22.66 14.86 5.80
C GLY A 483 21.76 15.29 6.96
N LYS A 484 20.73 14.50 7.29
CA LYS A 484 19.89 14.70 8.48
C LYS A 484 20.12 13.53 9.43
N TRP A 485 20.69 13.80 10.59
CA TRP A 485 20.99 12.76 11.57
C TRP A 485 20.06 12.87 12.75
N TYR A 486 19.44 11.75 13.12
CA TYR A 486 18.67 11.69 14.36
C TYR A 486 19.61 11.85 15.56
N ILE A 487 19.21 12.69 16.52
CA ILE A 487 19.97 12.97 17.73
C ILE A 487 19.50 11.97 18.79
N ASN A 488 20.15 10.80 18.82
CA ASN A 488 19.88 9.78 19.83
C ASN A 488 20.81 9.96 21.03
N PRO A 489 20.31 10.15 22.27
CA PRO A 489 21.14 10.12 23.47
C PRO A 489 21.60 8.69 23.87
N ALA A 490 20.97 7.62 23.36
CA ALA A 490 21.25 6.23 23.78
C ALA A 490 21.27 5.24 22.59
N PRO A 491 22.44 4.91 22.01
CA PRO A 491 22.53 4.14 20.76
C PRO A 491 22.00 2.70 20.85
N TYR A 492 21.91 2.11 22.05
CA TYR A 492 21.31 0.78 22.27
C TYR A 492 19.79 0.78 22.32
N THR A 493 19.15 1.96 22.40
CA THR A 493 17.68 2.09 22.40
C THR A 493 17.21 2.46 21.00
N PRO A 494 16.40 1.61 20.33
CA PRO A 494 15.89 1.92 19.01
C PRO A 494 14.81 3.02 19.09
N ASN A 495 14.74 3.84 18.04
CA ASN A 495 13.56 4.69 17.84
C ASN A 495 12.43 3.81 17.28
N GLN A 496 11.24 3.89 17.86
CA GLN A 496 10.15 2.96 17.53
C GLN A 496 8.84 3.67 17.20
N LYS A 497 8.10 3.09 16.24
CA LYS A 497 6.72 3.48 15.90
C LYS A 497 5.87 2.23 15.70
N SER A 498 4.57 2.34 15.91
CA SER A 498 3.62 1.26 15.65
C SER A 498 2.95 1.47 14.29
N GLY A 499 2.92 0.43 13.46
CA GLY A 499 2.18 0.38 12.22
C GLY A 499 0.94 -0.49 12.37
N ASN A 500 -0.21 0.01 11.96
CA ASN A 500 -1.52 -0.66 12.07
C ASN A 500 -2.14 -0.93 10.69
N ILE A 501 -2.70 -2.11 10.53
CA ILE A 501 -3.48 -2.55 9.35
C ILE A 501 -4.81 -3.10 9.86
N SER A 502 -5.91 -2.73 9.20
CA SER A 502 -7.23 -3.28 9.50
C SER A 502 -7.79 -4.02 8.30
N PHE A 503 -8.66 -5.01 8.52
CA PHE A 503 -9.29 -5.75 7.44
C PHE A 503 -10.73 -6.13 7.78
N GLN A 504 -11.60 -6.04 6.77
CA GLN A 504 -13.02 -6.37 6.84
C GLN A 504 -13.56 -6.56 5.42
N GLY A 505 -14.79 -7.05 5.26
CA GLY A 505 -15.38 -7.20 3.93
C GLY A 505 -16.61 -8.07 3.97
N THR A 506 -17.29 -8.24 2.83
CA THR A 506 -18.53 -9.01 2.74
C THR A 506 -18.55 -9.83 1.45
N VAL A 507 -19.19 -10.99 1.52
CA VAL A 507 -19.57 -11.83 0.38
C VAL A 507 -21.08 -11.99 0.33
N SER A 508 -21.63 -12.17 -0.86
CA SER A 508 -23.05 -12.42 -1.09
C SER A 508 -23.24 -13.53 -2.11
N ARG A 509 -24.37 -14.25 -2.04
CA ARG A 509 -24.70 -15.31 -2.99
C ARG A 509 -26.20 -15.49 -3.13
N ASN A 510 -26.63 -15.76 -4.36
CA ASN A 510 -28.03 -16.04 -4.66
C ASN A 510 -28.36 -17.52 -4.37
N TYR A 511 -29.58 -17.78 -3.96
CA TYR A 511 -30.13 -19.12 -3.74
C TYR A 511 -31.50 -19.27 -4.39
N THR A 512 -31.92 -20.51 -4.59
CA THR A 512 -33.23 -20.88 -5.16
C THR A 512 -33.80 -22.08 -4.43
N ARG A 513 -35.13 -22.19 -4.36
CA ARG A 513 -35.84 -23.37 -3.86
C ARG A 513 -37.03 -23.65 -4.76
N ASP A 514 -37.19 -24.92 -5.12
CA ASP A 514 -38.43 -25.39 -5.72
C ASP A 514 -39.33 -25.95 -4.61
N TYR A 515 -40.56 -25.46 -4.51
CA TYR A 515 -41.55 -25.96 -3.55
C TYR A 515 -42.86 -26.28 -4.26
N GLN A 516 -43.54 -27.32 -3.79
CA GLN A 516 -44.81 -27.76 -4.35
C GLN A 516 -45.97 -27.22 -3.53
N VAL A 517 -46.91 -26.54 -4.19
CA VAL A 517 -48.20 -26.16 -3.63
C VAL A 517 -49.23 -27.12 -4.19
N CYS A 518 -49.88 -27.86 -3.31
CA CYS A 518 -50.90 -28.83 -3.66
C CYS A 518 -52.27 -28.24 -3.35
N SER A 519 -53.15 -28.20 -4.34
CA SER A 519 -54.55 -27.84 -4.17
C SER A 519 -55.41 -29.09 -4.28
N THR A 520 -56.33 -29.28 -3.35
CA THR A 520 -57.33 -30.34 -3.42
C THR A 520 -58.54 -29.83 -4.19
N SER A 521 -58.77 -30.39 -5.37
CA SER A 521 -60.00 -30.20 -6.14
C SER A 521 -60.81 -31.49 -6.13
N LYS A 522 -62.12 -31.40 -6.40
CA LYS A 522 -62.93 -32.59 -6.63
C LYS A 522 -62.75 -32.99 -8.10
N ASN A 523 -62.39 -34.23 -8.36
CA ASN A 523 -62.38 -34.76 -9.72
C ASN A 523 -63.80 -35.06 -10.23
N ALA A 524 -63.91 -35.50 -11.47
CA ALA A 524 -65.17 -35.85 -12.13
C ALA A 524 -66.02 -36.91 -11.40
N GLU A 525 -65.45 -37.62 -10.42
CA GLU A 525 -66.14 -38.62 -9.59
C GLU A 525 -66.45 -38.10 -8.16
N GLY A 526 -66.27 -36.79 -7.89
CA GLY A 526 -66.51 -36.19 -6.57
C GLY A 526 -65.48 -36.60 -5.50
N LYS A 527 -64.37 -37.22 -5.92
CA LYS A 527 -63.26 -37.59 -5.03
C LYS A 527 -62.27 -36.44 -4.95
N ASP A 528 -61.74 -36.22 -3.75
CA ASP A 528 -60.62 -35.31 -3.56
C ASP A 528 -59.43 -35.78 -4.40
N VAL A 529 -59.01 -34.94 -5.34
CA VAL A 529 -57.82 -35.09 -6.15
C VAL A 529 -56.89 -33.93 -5.85
N GLU A 530 -55.71 -34.30 -5.39
CA GLU A 530 -54.64 -33.37 -5.09
C GLU A 530 -53.88 -33.07 -6.38
N THR A 531 -53.81 -31.79 -6.74
CA THR A 531 -53.02 -31.30 -7.88
C THR A 531 -51.91 -30.42 -7.35
N CYS A 532 -50.66 -30.84 -7.54
CA CYS A 532 -49.49 -30.12 -7.07
C CYS A 532 -48.82 -29.33 -8.20
N LYS A 533 -48.52 -28.05 -7.95
CA LYS A 533 -47.74 -27.17 -8.83
C LYS A 533 -46.40 -26.86 -8.17
N THR A 534 -45.31 -26.98 -8.93
CA THR A 534 -43.97 -26.59 -8.47
C THR A 534 -43.74 -25.10 -8.75
N TYR A 535 -43.30 -24.37 -7.74
CA TYR A 535 -42.91 -22.96 -7.80
C TYR A 535 -41.44 -22.82 -7.45
N THR A 536 -40.73 -21.95 -8.18
CA THR A 536 -39.34 -21.59 -7.86
C THR A 536 -39.30 -20.27 -7.13
N GLU A 537 -38.77 -20.29 -5.91
CA GLU A 537 -38.39 -19.14 -5.11
C GLU A 537 -36.92 -18.82 -5.32
N SER A 538 -36.55 -17.54 -5.39
CA SER A 538 -35.17 -17.07 -5.46
C SER A 538 -34.92 -15.95 -4.46
N GLY A 539 -33.67 -15.84 -3.99
CA GLY A 539 -33.25 -14.81 -3.03
C GLY A 539 -31.73 -14.65 -2.97
N ASN A 540 -31.26 -13.77 -2.09
CA ASN A 540 -29.84 -13.50 -1.84
C ASN A 540 -29.56 -13.47 -0.33
N THR A 541 -28.39 -13.92 0.07
CA THR A 541 -27.85 -13.72 1.43
C THR A 541 -26.39 -13.29 1.39
N SER A 542 -25.92 -12.70 2.50
CA SER A 542 -24.57 -12.21 2.66
C SER A 542 -23.93 -12.67 3.97
N ALA A 543 -22.60 -12.61 4.03
CA ALA A 543 -21.78 -12.90 5.20
C ALA A 543 -20.55 -11.98 5.23
N PRO A 544 -20.18 -11.38 6.37
CA PRO A 544 -18.94 -10.65 6.48
C PRO A 544 -17.75 -11.62 6.56
N PHE A 545 -16.60 -11.19 6.06
CA PHE A 545 -15.33 -11.78 6.49
C PHE A 545 -15.10 -11.47 7.97
N THR A 546 -14.50 -12.40 8.70
CA THR A 546 -14.10 -12.17 10.09
C THR A 546 -13.15 -10.95 10.13
N PRO A 547 -13.56 -9.80 10.72
CA PRO A 547 -12.74 -8.60 10.69
C PRO A 547 -11.60 -8.72 11.70
N GLY A 548 -10.58 -7.87 11.58
CA GLY A 548 -9.50 -7.82 12.55
C GLY A 548 -8.47 -6.75 12.25
N GLU A 549 -7.43 -6.73 13.08
CA GLU A 549 -6.32 -5.79 12.99
C GLU A 549 -4.97 -6.48 13.17
N ASP A 550 -3.96 -5.95 12.49
CA ASP A 550 -2.55 -6.31 12.66
C ASP A 550 -1.77 -5.09 13.12
N GLU A 551 -1.07 -5.24 14.24
CA GLU A 551 -0.16 -4.24 14.78
C GLU A 551 1.29 -4.76 14.69
N ARG A 552 2.21 -3.94 14.15
CA ARG A 552 3.64 -4.23 14.20
C ARG A 552 4.39 -3.06 14.80
N THR A 553 5.30 -3.35 15.72
CA THR A 553 6.26 -2.36 16.22
C THR A 553 7.48 -2.34 15.31
N ILE A 554 7.76 -1.22 14.66
CA ILE A 554 8.96 -1.04 13.85
C ILE A 554 10.01 -0.37 14.72
N ARG A 555 11.18 -1.01 14.87
CA ARG A 555 12.32 -0.53 15.66
C ARG A 555 13.48 -0.17 14.74
N THR A 556 13.93 1.08 14.80
CA THR A 556 15.05 1.57 14.00
C THR A 556 16.24 1.86 14.89
N TYR A 557 17.31 1.09 14.72
CA TYR A 557 18.57 1.26 15.45
C TYR A 557 19.42 2.33 14.77
N ILE A 558 19.89 3.32 15.54
CA ILE A 558 20.55 4.51 15.02
C ILE A 558 21.82 4.80 15.82
N TYR A 559 22.94 4.85 15.11
CA TYR A 559 24.23 5.29 15.62
C TYR A 559 24.93 6.10 14.54
N ASN A 560 25.34 7.33 14.87
CA ASN A 560 25.84 8.31 13.91
C ASN A 560 27.30 8.72 14.19
N GLY A 561 28.06 7.81 14.82
CA GLY A 561 29.47 7.99 15.16
C GLY A 561 29.69 8.80 16.44
N LEU A 562 30.93 8.75 16.93
CA LEU A 562 31.48 9.59 17.98
C LEU A 562 31.81 10.97 17.41
N GLU A 563 31.42 12.01 18.16
CA GLU A 563 31.78 13.40 17.82
C GLU A 563 33.29 13.60 17.80
N GLN A 564 34.00 12.97 18.75
CA GLN A 564 35.45 13.03 18.85
C GLN A 564 36.04 11.64 19.01
N ILE A 565 37.13 11.39 18.28
CA ILE A 565 38.00 10.23 18.47
C ILE A 565 39.22 10.72 19.25
N ALA A 566 39.64 9.95 20.25
CA ALA A 566 40.82 10.29 21.03
C ALA A 566 42.04 10.41 20.10
N PRO A 567 42.70 11.58 20.03
CA PRO A 567 43.81 11.78 19.11
C PRO A 567 45.02 10.96 19.56
N LYS A 568 45.79 10.45 18.59
CA LYS A 568 47.08 9.82 18.87
C LYS A 568 48.05 10.88 19.40
N LEU A 569 48.79 10.54 20.45
CA LEU A 569 49.77 11.45 21.04
C LEU A 569 51.12 11.34 20.34
N TYR A 570 51.64 12.47 19.88
CA TYR A 570 52.95 12.58 19.25
C TYR A 570 53.91 13.38 20.12
N LYS A 571 55.22 13.21 19.89
CA LYS A 571 56.27 13.90 20.64
C LYS A 571 56.49 15.30 20.08
N ASN A 572 56.66 16.25 21.00
CA ASN A 572 57.13 17.60 20.73
C ASN A 572 58.45 17.81 21.47
N SER A 573 59.60 17.68 20.79
CA SER A 573 60.93 17.72 21.41
C SER A 573 62.05 18.09 20.44
N ILE A 574 63.15 18.61 20.98
CA ILE A 574 64.41 18.82 20.26
C ILE A 574 65.52 18.00 20.93
N ASP A 575 66.01 16.99 20.25
CA ASP A 575 67.13 16.17 20.74
C ASP A 575 68.45 16.92 20.60
N LYS A 576 69.31 16.78 21.62
CA LYS A 576 70.65 17.40 21.70
C LYS A 576 70.65 18.92 21.61
N ASN A 577 69.60 19.61 22.07
CA ASN A 577 69.45 21.08 22.05
C ASN A 577 70.43 21.83 22.99
N LYS A 578 71.74 21.77 22.68
CA LYS A 578 72.84 22.37 23.46
C LYS A 578 73.64 23.36 22.61
N ALA A 579 74.55 24.13 23.19
CA ALA A 579 75.33 25.13 22.44
C ALA A 579 76.55 24.56 21.68
N ASP A 580 76.86 23.27 21.84
CA ASP A 580 78.07 22.61 21.34
C ASP A 580 77.79 21.48 20.33
N SER A 581 76.54 21.05 20.19
CA SER A 581 76.22 19.91 19.32
C SER A 581 76.05 20.38 17.85
N LEU A 582 76.57 19.63 16.89
CA LEU A 582 76.43 19.97 15.45
C LEU A 582 75.18 19.37 14.80
N ILE A 583 74.56 18.37 15.45
CA ILE A 583 73.39 17.66 14.94
C ILE A 583 72.18 17.81 15.86
N ARG A 584 70.99 18.04 15.31
CA ARG A 584 69.72 18.13 16.06
C ARG A 584 68.65 17.31 15.36
N LYS A 585 67.76 16.72 16.16
CA LYS A 585 66.53 16.11 15.67
C LYS A 585 65.34 16.78 16.32
N LEU A 586 64.47 17.33 15.51
CA LEU A 586 63.23 17.99 15.89
C LEU A 586 62.09 16.99 15.65
N LEU A 587 61.18 16.89 16.59
CA LEU A 587 59.97 16.07 16.49
C LEU A 587 58.80 16.96 16.90
N TRP A 588 57.81 17.14 16.04
CA TRP A 588 56.57 17.86 16.38
C TRP A 588 55.33 17.18 15.80
N THR A 589 54.16 17.51 16.34
CA THR A 589 52.88 17.12 15.73
C THR A 589 52.65 17.96 14.48
N SER A 590 52.31 17.34 13.35
CA SER A 590 52.01 18.03 12.09
C SER A 590 50.86 19.04 12.23
N GLU A 591 50.71 19.90 11.22
CA GLU A 591 49.50 20.70 11.07
C GLU A 591 48.24 19.81 11.04
N PRO A 592 47.11 20.27 11.61
CA PRO A 592 45.84 19.57 11.56
C PRO A 592 45.15 19.78 10.21
N TYR A 593 44.65 18.69 9.60
CA TYR A 593 43.88 18.75 8.36
C TYR A 593 42.51 18.08 8.56
N ASN A 594 41.43 18.80 8.23
CA ASN A 594 40.07 18.28 8.35
C ASN A 594 39.70 17.44 7.12
N TYR A 595 39.06 16.31 7.37
CA TYR A 595 38.61 15.39 6.33
C TYR A 595 37.17 14.96 6.55
N ASN A 596 36.43 14.94 5.45
CA ASN A 596 35.11 14.33 5.38
C ASN A 596 35.26 12.81 5.38
N VAL A 597 34.36 12.13 6.07
CA VAL A 597 34.28 10.68 6.10
C VAL A 597 32.96 10.20 5.49
N ILE A 598 32.96 8.95 5.06
CA ILE A 598 31.78 8.23 4.60
C ILE A 598 31.59 6.95 5.41
N ARG A 599 30.40 6.38 5.37
CA ARG A 599 30.06 5.05 5.86
C ARG A 599 29.22 4.32 4.83
N TRP A 600 29.20 3.00 4.92
CA TRP A 600 28.35 2.16 4.06
C TRP A 600 27.04 1.83 4.75
N MET A 601 25.92 2.02 4.05
CA MET A 601 24.60 1.57 4.47
C MET A 601 23.92 0.81 3.33
N ALA A 602 22.96 -0.06 3.62
CA ALA A 602 22.36 -0.97 2.65
C ALA A 602 20.83 -0.88 2.65
N HIS A 603 20.22 -1.42 1.62
CA HIS A 603 18.80 -1.74 1.58
C HIS A 603 18.62 -3.23 1.86
N GLU A 604 17.70 -3.58 2.76
CA GLU A 604 17.40 -4.96 3.13
C GLU A 604 16.15 -5.44 2.39
N ASP A 605 16.23 -6.62 1.78
CA ASP A 605 15.09 -7.22 1.10
C ASP A 605 14.20 -8.08 2.01
N GLU A 606 13.18 -8.70 1.44
CA GLU A 606 12.22 -9.54 2.18
C GLU A 606 12.82 -10.85 2.74
N ASN A 607 14.04 -11.22 2.33
CA ASN A 607 14.77 -12.40 2.79
C ASN A 607 15.93 -12.03 3.73
N GLU A 608 15.93 -10.81 4.27
CA GLU A 608 16.97 -10.28 5.17
C GLU A 608 18.36 -10.16 4.49
N ILE A 609 18.40 -10.06 3.17
CA ILE A 609 19.64 -9.88 2.40
C ILE A 609 19.92 -8.39 2.22
N LEU A 610 21.11 -7.97 2.63
CA LEU A 610 21.61 -6.60 2.44
C LEU A 610 22.15 -6.42 1.01
N GLN A 611 21.59 -5.47 0.28
CA GLN A 611 21.95 -5.13 -1.10
C GLN A 611 21.98 -3.61 -1.31
N ASP A 612 22.30 -3.18 -2.54
CA ASP A 612 22.30 -1.78 -2.95
C ASP A 612 23.09 -0.87 -1.98
N TRP A 613 24.28 -1.33 -1.61
CA TRP A 613 25.15 -0.63 -0.68
C TRP A 613 25.44 0.79 -1.18
N THR A 614 25.18 1.76 -0.31
CA THR A 614 25.25 3.19 -0.59
C THR A 614 26.29 3.84 0.32
N LYS A 615 27.16 4.65 -0.29
CA LYS A 615 28.10 5.52 0.45
C LYS A 615 27.33 6.71 0.99
N VAL A 616 27.37 6.89 2.30
CA VAL A 616 26.66 7.96 3.01
C VAL A 616 27.66 8.82 3.75
N LYS A 617 27.48 10.14 3.75
CA LYS A 617 28.36 11.05 4.51
C LYS A 617 28.27 10.73 6.00
N GLY A 618 29.42 10.59 6.67
CA GLY A 618 29.47 10.50 8.12
C GLY A 618 29.14 11.85 8.77
N LYS A 619 28.63 11.81 10.00
CA LYS A 619 28.14 13.03 10.67
C LYS A 619 29.27 14.00 11.02
N PHE A 620 30.43 13.49 11.42
CA PHE A 620 31.53 14.26 11.96
C PHE A 620 32.76 14.17 11.06
N GLU A 621 33.43 15.31 10.83
CA GLU A 621 34.73 15.34 10.17
C GLU A 621 35.83 14.79 11.10
N ARG A 622 36.93 14.33 10.52
CA ARG A 622 38.10 13.82 11.25
C ARG A 622 39.31 14.71 11.00
N ILE A 623 40.13 14.86 12.03
CA ILE A 623 41.35 15.67 11.96
C ILE A 623 42.54 14.73 11.80
N PHE A 624 43.25 14.86 10.68
CA PHE A 624 44.50 14.16 10.45
C PHE A 624 45.65 14.93 11.10
N THR A 625 46.42 14.23 11.94
CA THR A 625 47.70 14.67 12.48
C THR A 625 48.68 13.50 12.52
N GLN A 626 49.96 13.79 12.32
CA GLN A 626 51.03 12.79 12.35
C GLN A 626 52.32 13.34 12.95
N GLN A 627 53.26 12.48 13.34
CA GLN A 627 54.59 12.88 13.80
C GLN A 627 55.42 13.44 12.63
N ALA A 628 55.61 14.75 12.60
CA ALA A 628 56.58 15.42 11.74
C ALA A 628 57.98 15.44 12.38
N SER A 629 59.01 15.59 11.55
CA SER A 629 60.40 15.65 12.02
C SER A 629 61.29 16.55 11.18
N GLY A 630 62.41 16.98 11.77
CA GLY A 630 63.43 17.80 11.13
C GLY A 630 64.82 17.43 11.64
N ASP A 631 65.69 16.96 10.76
CA ASP A 631 67.07 16.60 11.06
C ASP A 631 68.01 17.71 10.56
N ILE A 632 68.73 18.35 11.48
CA ILE A 632 69.69 19.43 11.19
C ILE A 632 71.11 18.91 11.43
N GLY A 633 72.02 19.16 10.50
CA GLY A 633 73.45 18.89 10.66
C GLY A 633 74.31 20.02 10.15
N TRP A 634 75.16 20.58 11.02
CA TRP A 634 76.17 21.57 10.68
C TRP A 634 77.53 20.93 10.42
N LYS A 635 78.27 21.49 9.45
CA LYS A 635 79.61 21.06 9.08
C LYS A 635 80.49 22.27 8.77
N ILE A 636 81.74 22.18 9.19
CA ILE A 636 82.79 23.14 8.83
C ILE A 636 83.52 22.53 7.62
N GLU A 637 83.33 23.10 6.44
CA GLU A 637 83.98 22.60 5.21
C GLU A 637 85.42 23.10 5.10
N ASN A 638 85.63 24.38 5.44
CA ASN A 638 86.95 24.98 5.53
C ASN A 638 86.98 25.92 6.72
N SER A 639 87.62 25.48 7.81
CA SER A 639 87.77 26.29 9.02
C SER A 639 88.65 27.51 8.76
N MET A 640 88.53 28.55 9.59
CA MET A 640 89.45 29.70 9.58
C MET A 640 90.90 29.23 9.72
N ALA A 641 91.16 28.27 10.62
CA ALA A 641 92.49 27.72 10.83
C ALA A 641 93.06 27.04 9.58
N GLN A 642 92.24 26.28 8.85
CA GLN A 642 92.64 25.62 7.61
C GLN A 642 92.84 26.62 6.48
N ALA A 643 91.96 27.61 6.36
CA ALA A 643 92.04 28.66 5.34
C ALA A 643 93.34 29.48 5.46
N TYR A 644 93.74 29.87 6.68
CA TYR A 644 94.99 30.62 6.89
C TYR A 644 96.26 29.75 6.91
N LYS A 645 96.15 28.42 6.85
CA LYS A 645 97.28 27.50 7.06
C LYS A 645 98.45 27.75 6.11
N LYS A 646 98.18 28.04 4.84
CA LYS A 646 99.20 28.28 3.83
C LYS A 646 100.01 29.53 4.16
N ALA A 647 99.34 30.67 4.30
CA ALA A 647 99.98 31.95 4.66
C ALA A 647 100.76 31.85 5.99
N ARG A 648 100.22 31.17 7.01
CA ARG A 648 100.93 30.91 8.27
C ARG A 648 102.21 30.08 8.08
N ALA A 649 102.13 28.99 7.32
CA ALA A 649 103.28 28.12 7.08
C ALA A 649 104.39 28.86 6.29
N THR A 650 104.01 29.74 5.37
CA THR A 650 104.92 30.62 4.62
C THR A 650 105.64 31.60 5.56
N ALA A 651 104.90 32.28 6.45
CA ALA A 651 105.48 33.19 7.44
C ALA A 651 106.47 32.48 8.36
N LYS A 652 106.12 31.28 8.85
CA LYS A 652 106.98 30.47 9.73
C LYS A 652 108.30 30.05 9.07
N LYS A 653 108.32 29.92 7.74
CA LYS A 653 109.52 29.63 6.95
C LYS A 653 110.29 30.90 6.55
N MET A 654 109.82 32.08 6.96
CA MET A 654 110.42 33.39 6.62
C MET A 654 110.53 33.63 5.11
N LEU A 655 109.56 33.12 4.33
CA LEU A 655 109.52 33.30 2.88
C LEU A 655 108.71 34.54 2.53
N ASN A 656 109.22 35.37 1.62
CA ASN A 656 108.62 36.66 1.23
C ASN A 656 107.85 36.61 -0.10
N ASN A 657 107.45 35.42 -0.55
CA ASN A 657 106.70 35.29 -1.80
C ASN A 657 105.26 35.78 -1.63
N LYS A 658 104.91 36.90 -2.28
CA LYS A 658 103.60 37.55 -2.14
C LYS A 658 102.42 36.65 -2.51
N SER A 659 102.57 35.76 -3.49
CA SER A 659 101.50 34.85 -3.92
C SER A 659 101.17 33.74 -2.90
N ASP A 660 102.02 33.56 -1.89
CA ASP A 660 101.82 32.57 -0.83
C ASP A 660 101.08 33.13 0.40
N TYR A 661 100.80 34.43 0.42
CA TYR A 661 100.01 35.13 1.43
C TYR A 661 98.58 35.44 0.93
N ASP A 662 97.93 34.53 0.25
CA ASP A 662 96.61 34.73 -0.39
C ASP A 662 95.46 35.21 0.52
N THR A 663 95.56 35.02 1.83
CA THR A 663 94.45 35.24 2.79
C THR A 663 94.77 36.25 3.89
N ALA A 664 96.01 36.31 4.35
CA ALA A 664 96.47 37.29 5.35
C ALA A 664 98.00 37.39 5.32
N VAL A 665 98.53 38.53 5.79
CA VAL A 665 99.97 38.71 6.04
C VAL A 665 100.24 38.42 7.52
N PHE A 666 100.93 37.31 7.79
CA PHE A 666 101.38 36.97 9.15
C PHE A 666 102.81 37.48 9.38
N ALA A 667 103.10 37.89 10.62
CA ALA A 667 104.42 38.41 10.96
C ALA A 667 105.51 37.33 10.79
N THR A 668 106.64 37.69 10.18
CA THR A 668 107.80 36.80 9.98
C THR A 668 108.85 36.94 11.10
N ASP A 669 108.73 37.94 11.97
CA ASP A 669 109.65 38.20 13.08
C ASP A 669 109.78 36.97 13.97
N LYS A 670 111.02 36.53 14.23
CA LYS A 670 111.30 35.32 15.02
C LYS A 670 110.65 35.36 16.41
N GLN A 671 110.56 36.54 17.02
CA GLN A 671 109.95 36.77 18.33
C GLN A 671 108.42 36.62 18.34
N LEU A 672 107.76 36.73 17.18
CA LEU A 672 106.31 36.62 17.05
C LEU A 672 105.86 35.22 16.60
N GLN A 673 106.79 34.35 16.16
CA GLN A 673 106.49 32.97 15.74
C GLN A 673 105.97 32.06 16.86
N GLY A 674 106.02 32.50 18.13
CA GLY A 674 105.44 31.78 19.27
C GLY A 674 103.91 31.91 19.38
N TYR A 675 103.29 32.83 18.64
CA TYR A 675 101.84 32.99 18.59
C TYR A 675 101.24 32.21 17.43
N ASP A 676 99.98 31.77 17.57
CA ASP A 676 99.32 31.02 16.51
C ASP A 676 99.05 31.91 15.27
N TYR A 677 98.38 33.04 15.45
CA TYR A 677 98.00 33.94 14.35
C TYR A 677 98.59 35.35 14.57
N PRO A 678 99.93 35.53 14.48
CA PRO A 678 100.58 36.82 14.69
C PRO A 678 100.48 37.72 13.45
N ILE A 679 100.01 38.96 13.62
CA ILE A 679 99.96 39.97 12.55
C ILE A 679 100.53 41.31 13.03
N LYS A 680 101.08 42.09 12.11
CA LYS A 680 101.32 43.53 12.27
C LYS A 680 100.11 44.29 11.74
N SER A 681 99.67 45.33 12.44
CA SER A 681 98.54 46.16 12.01
C SER A 681 98.86 46.92 10.71
N GLY A 682 97.86 47.22 9.88
CA GLY A 682 98.06 47.91 8.59
C GLY A 682 98.15 46.98 7.37
N TYR A 683 98.39 45.69 7.57
CA TYR A 683 98.33 44.68 6.51
C TYR A 683 96.94 44.09 6.34
N TYR A 684 96.68 43.43 5.21
CA TYR A 684 95.41 42.74 5.00
C TYR A 684 95.29 41.46 5.82
N PHE A 685 94.07 41.28 6.33
CA PHE A 685 93.62 40.11 7.05
C PHE A 685 92.19 39.84 6.62
N ASN A 686 92.02 38.97 5.62
CA ASN A 686 90.73 38.76 4.98
C ASN A 686 89.85 37.89 5.86
N PRO A 687 88.59 38.28 6.16
CA PRO A 687 87.58 37.36 6.67
C PRO A 687 87.47 36.13 5.77
N ILE A 688 87.44 34.92 6.31
CA ILE A 688 87.44 33.68 5.51
C ILE A 688 86.80 32.51 6.26
N GLY A 689 86.28 31.54 5.52
CA GLY A 689 85.72 30.29 6.05
C GLY A 689 84.52 29.82 5.25
N THR A 690 84.28 28.51 5.26
CA THR A 690 83.14 27.89 4.57
C THR A 690 82.43 26.92 5.51
N TYR A 691 81.13 27.15 5.70
CA TYR A 691 80.28 26.41 6.61
C TYR A 691 79.04 25.94 5.89
N THR A 692 78.59 24.73 6.17
CA THR A 692 77.42 24.14 5.54
C THR A 692 76.47 23.60 6.60
N PHE A 693 75.16 23.70 6.35
CA PHE A 693 74.19 22.90 7.07
C PHE A 693 73.26 22.15 6.11
N THR A 694 72.83 20.98 6.56
CA THR A 694 71.76 20.21 5.93
C THR A 694 70.56 20.23 6.84
N LEU A 695 69.38 20.53 6.29
CA LEU A 695 68.09 20.33 6.92
C LEU A 695 67.29 19.32 6.09
N GLU A 696 66.83 18.25 6.70
CA GLU A 696 65.88 17.31 6.12
C GLU A 696 64.61 17.30 6.98
N THR A 697 63.45 17.60 6.41
CA THR A 697 62.17 17.60 7.11
C THR A 697 61.23 16.58 6.52
N VAL A 698 60.48 15.89 7.37
CA VAL A 698 59.35 15.03 6.99
C VAL A 698 58.09 15.64 7.57
N THR A 699 57.16 16.06 6.71
CA THR A 699 55.88 16.68 7.09
C THR A 699 54.72 16.06 6.31
N PHE A 700 53.49 16.44 6.68
CA PHE A 700 52.26 15.88 6.11
C PHE A 700 51.36 17.01 5.64
N LYS A 701 50.81 16.90 4.42
CA LYS A 701 49.95 17.91 3.81
C LYS A 701 48.95 17.31 2.83
N ASP A 702 47.82 17.96 2.65
CA ASP A 702 46.77 17.60 1.70
C ASP A 702 47.09 17.88 0.22
N THR A 703 48.26 18.45 -0.07
CA THR A 703 48.76 18.75 -1.41
C THR A 703 50.22 18.34 -1.54
N ASP A 704 50.65 18.02 -2.75
CA ASP A 704 52.03 17.64 -3.09
C ASP A 704 52.98 18.85 -3.20
N LYS A 705 52.58 20.04 -2.76
CA LYS A 705 53.35 21.29 -2.88
C LYS A 705 54.42 21.41 -1.80
N ASP A 706 55.40 22.28 -2.02
CA ASP A 706 56.49 22.50 -1.07
C ASP A 706 55.95 22.98 0.29
N THR A 707 56.66 22.62 1.36
CA THR A 707 56.18 22.85 2.71
C THR A 707 56.67 24.19 3.25
N LYS A 708 55.77 24.91 3.91
CA LYS A 708 56.14 26.15 4.60
C LYS A 708 57.08 25.84 5.77
N ASP A 709 56.88 24.71 6.44
CA ASP A 709 57.73 24.24 7.53
C ASP A 709 59.20 24.18 7.13
N HIS A 710 59.51 23.51 6.01
CA HIS A 710 60.88 23.38 5.53
C HIS A 710 61.49 24.72 5.16
N LYS A 711 60.77 25.49 4.35
CA LYS A 711 61.25 26.79 3.84
C LYS A 711 61.59 27.74 4.99
N ASP A 712 60.67 27.90 5.94
CA ASP A 712 60.85 28.81 7.08
C ASP A 712 62.02 28.34 7.98
N LEU A 713 62.16 27.03 8.23
CA LEU A 713 63.29 26.49 9.00
C LEU A 713 64.64 26.70 8.30
N VAL A 714 64.72 26.52 6.98
CA VAL A 714 65.95 26.82 6.21
C VAL A 714 66.30 28.30 6.36
N GLU A 715 65.32 29.18 6.21
CA GLU A 715 65.51 30.62 6.33
C GLU A 715 65.98 31.01 7.74
N ASP A 716 65.30 30.53 8.78
CA ASP A 716 65.65 30.77 10.19
C ASP A 716 67.07 30.28 10.52
N LEU A 717 67.45 29.08 10.06
CA LEU A 717 68.79 28.53 10.26
C LEU A 717 69.86 29.34 9.52
N THR A 718 69.59 29.74 8.28
CA THR A 718 70.51 30.56 7.48
C THR A 718 70.70 31.93 8.15
N ASN A 719 69.61 32.55 8.59
CA ASN A 719 69.60 33.84 9.27
C ASN A 719 70.20 33.77 10.68
N SER A 720 70.37 32.59 11.27
CA SER A 720 71.03 32.43 12.58
C SER A 720 72.56 32.61 12.51
N PHE A 721 73.19 32.41 11.35
CA PHE A 721 74.64 32.39 11.21
C PHE A 721 75.28 33.78 11.41
N ARG A 722 76.39 33.83 12.16
CA ARG A 722 77.18 35.04 12.43
C ARG A 722 78.66 34.76 12.22
N TYR A 723 79.33 35.62 11.45
CA TYR A 723 80.80 35.69 11.42
C TYR A 723 81.22 36.99 12.09
N GLU A 724 81.81 36.89 13.29
CA GLU A 724 82.08 38.02 14.19
C GLU A 724 83.56 38.20 14.46
N THR A 725 84.03 39.44 14.48
CA THR A 725 85.37 39.80 14.94
C THR A 725 85.38 41.17 15.59
N ASP A 726 86.34 41.39 16.49
CA ASP A 726 86.71 42.69 17.04
C ASP A 726 87.97 43.30 16.38
N LEU A 727 88.46 42.70 15.28
CA LEU A 727 89.51 43.29 14.43
C LEU A 727 89.07 44.62 13.82
N MET A 728 90.06 45.48 13.61
CA MET A 728 89.88 46.88 13.22
C MET A 728 90.45 47.08 11.82
N TYR A 729 89.62 47.56 10.91
CA TYR A 729 89.93 47.67 9.49
C TYR A 729 90.05 49.13 9.06
N ILE A 730 90.57 49.37 7.85
CA ILE A 730 90.59 50.68 7.21
C ILE A 730 89.84 50.62 5.88
N ASN A 731 88.93 51.56 5.67
CA ASN A 731 88.18 51.65 4.42
C ASN A 731 88.91 52.53 3.37
N ASN A 732 88.35 52.60 2.16
CA ASN A 732 88.91 53.36 1.04
C ASN A 732 88.97 54.87 1.32
N ASP A 733 88.08 55.38 2.19
CA ASP A 733 88.06 56.77 2.65
C ASP A 733 89.09 57.04 3.77
N LYS A 734 89.96 56.06 4.07
CA LYS A 734 91.00 56.13 5.11
C LYS A 734 90.45 56.27 6.53
N VAL A 735 89.21 55.85 6.74
CA VAL A 735 88.56 55.81 8.05
C VAL A 735 88.75 54.43 8.67
N ALA A 736 89.12 54.39 9.95
CA ALA A 736 89.14 53.13 10.70
C ALA A 736 87.71 52.66 11.00
N VAL A 737 87.41 51.42 10.66
CA VAL A 737 86.07 50.83 10.71
C VAL A 737 86.10 49.43 11.32
N ASN A 738 84.96 48.96 11.82
CA ASN A 738 84.78 47.53 12.14
C ASN A 738 84.50 46.69 10.87
N LEU A 739 84.30 45.38 11.03
CA LEU A 739 84.01 44.46 9.92
C LEU A 739 82.80 44.90 9.06
N ARG A 740 81.82 45.60 9.66
CA ARG A 740 80.60 46.10 9.01
C ARG A 740 80.77 47.49 8.38
N ASN A 741 82.01 47.96 8.20
CA ASN A 741 82.34 49.28 7.66
C ASN A 741 81.83 50.46 8.52
N GLU A 742 81.52 50.24 9.79
CA GLU A 742 81.08 51.29 10.70
C GLU A 742 82.28 52.01 11.31
N PRO A 743 82.32 53.36 11.33
CA PRO A 743 83.43 54.12 11.88
C PRO A 743 83.73 53.80 13.35
N LEU A 744 85.01 53.74 13.69
CA LEU A 744 85.50 53.55 15.04
C LEU A 744 85.84 54.91 15.69
N SER A 745 85.53 55.05 16.98
CA SER A 745 85.89 56.24 17.74
C SER A 745 87.36 56.19 18.15
N LYS A 746 88.02 57.35 18.12
CA LYS A 746 89.42 57.49 18.57
C LYS A 746 89.48 57.52 20.10
N SER A 747 90.45 56.83 20.68
CA SER A 747 90.75 56.77 22.11
C SER A 747 92.27 56.94 22.29
N GLY A 748 92.71 58.17 22.53
CA GLY A 748 94.14 58.53 22.55
C GLY A 748 94.78 58.39 21.16
N ASN A 749 95.94 57.71 21.10
CA ASN A 749 96.65 57.42 19.84
C ASN A 749 96.09 56.21 19.08
N ASN A 750 95.04 55.57 19.61
CA ASN A 750 94.47 54.33 19.07
C ASN A 750 92.97 54.48 18.82
N PHE A 751 92.35 53.49 18.17
CA PHE A 751 90.89 53.39 18.06
C PHE A 751 90.29 52.49 19.16
N ALA A 752 89.03 52.74 19.54
CA ALA A 752 88.28 51.88 20.45
C ALA A 752 87.82 50.60 19.72
N ARG A 753 88.03 49.44 20.34
CA ARG A 753 87.57 48.15 19.80
C ARG A 753 86.04 48.12 19.76
N LYS A 754 85.48 47.70 18.64
CA LYS A 754 84.03 47.49 18.47
C LYS A 754 83.82 46.24 17.62
N SER A 755 83.25 45.19 18.20
CA SER A 755 82.94 43.97 17.47
C SER A 755 81.85 44.21 16.45
N ALA A 756 81.91 43.49 15.34
CA ALA A 756 80.86 43.45 14.33
C ALA A 756 80.74 42.06 13.74
N ALA A 757 79.50 41.69 13.38
CA ALA A 757 79.20 40.41 12.77
C ALA A 757 78.59 40.56 11.37
N LEU A 758 79.09 39.78 10.42
CA LEU A 758 78.39 39.53 9.16
C LEU A 758 77.27 38.51 9.42
N SER A 759 76.15 38.72 8.75
CA SER A 759 75.03 37.78 8.66
C SER A 759 74.45 37.84 7.25
N VAL A 760 73.43 37.04 6.98
CA VAL A 760 72.77 37.02 5.66
C VAL A 760 72.13 38.37 5.33
N GLU A 761 71.40 38.95 6.29
CA GLU A 761 70.81 40.30 6.17
C GLU A 761 71.89 41.38 6.07
N ASN A 762 72.98 41.19 6.81
CA ASN A 762 74.09 42.13 6.93
C ASN A 762 75.35 41.52 6.30
N ASN A 763 75.30 41.26 4.99
CA ASN A 763 76.33 40.52 4.26
C ASN A 763 77.47 41.38 3.67
N THR A 764 77.32 42.70 3.73
CA THR A 764 78.35 43.66 3.30
C THR A 764 79.32 43.97 4.45
N GLY A 765 80.60 44.06 4.16
CA GLY A 765 81.64 44.43 5.11
C GLY A 765 82.38 45.70 4.72
N VAL A 766 83.64 45.80 5.12
CA VAL A 766 84.56 46.90 4.80
C VAL A 766 84.50 47.26 3.31
N ASN A 767 84.53 48.56 2.99
CA ASN A 767 84.35 49.09 1.62
C ASN A 767 82.99 48.77 0.98
N ASN A 768 81.98 48.42 1.79
CA ASN A 768 80.69 47.93 1.33
C ASN A 768 80.79 46.67 0.45
N ALA A 769 81.91 45.94 0.53
CA ALA A 769 82.13 44.71 -0.22
C ALA A 769 81.21 43.61 0.29
N LYS A 770 80.62 42.80 -0.61
CA LYS A 770 79.83 41.63 -0.22
C LYS A 770 80.78 40.53 0.28
N LEU A 771 80.86 40.36 1.60
CA LEU A 771 81.80 39.42 2.25
C LEU A 771 81.12 38.15 2.76
N LEU A 772 79.81 37.98 2.56
CA LEU A 772 79.11 36.75 2.87
C LEU A 772 78.21 36.36 1.70
N THR A 773 78.35 35.12 1.24
CA THR A 773 77.55 34.54 0.15
C THR A 773 76.90 33.24 0.62
N VAL A 774 75.65 33.04 0.23
CA VAL A 774 74.85 31.86 0.56
C VAL A 774 74.46 31.15 -0.74
N GLU A 775 74.65 29.84 -0.78
CA GLU A 775 74.20 28.95 -1.85
C GLU A 775 73.32 27.85 -1.24
N ASN A 776 72.22 27.48 -1.92
CA ASN A 776 71.28 26.47 -1.45
C ASN A 776 70.98 25.45 -2.55
N SER A 777 70.99 24.16 -2.22
CA SER A 777 70.49 23.07 -3.06
C SER A 777 69.27 22.43 -2.41
N PHE A 778 68.19 22.20 -3.16
CA PHE A 778 66.92 21.66 -2.67
C PHE A 778 66.54 20.36 -3.41
N THR A 779 66.04 19.38 -2.65
CA THR A 779 65.47 18.13 -3.18
C THR A 779 64.20 17.76 -2.41
N LYS A 780 63.29 17.03 -3.07
CA LYS A 780 61.98 16.68 -2.53
C LYS A 780 61.53 15.29 -2.98
N GLU A 781 60.92 14.56 -2.05
CA GLU A 781 60.24 13.29 -2.25
C GLU A 781 58.81 13.38 -1.72
N VAL A 782 57.85 12.82 -2.47
CA VAL A 782 56.42 12.86 -2.14
C VAL A 782 55.86 11.44 -2.17
N GLU A 783 55.21 11.03 -1.07
CA GLU A 783 54.55 9.74 -0.90
C GLU A 783 53.08 9.99 -0.53
N GLU A 784 52.13 9.61 -1.40
CA GLU A 784 50.70 9.68 -1.06
C GLU A 784 50.33 8.58 -0.05
N ILE A 785 49.57 8.94 0.98
CA ILE A 785 49.09 8.00 2.01
C ILE A 785 47.79 7.34 1.52
N PRO A 786 47.82 6.06 1.10
CA PRO A 786 46.69 5.44 0.44
C PRO A 786 45.53 5.15 1.40
N TYR A 787 44.31 5.23 0.89
CA TYR A 787 43.11 4.72 1.55
C TYR A 787 42.24 3.89 0.61
N SER A 788 41.47 2.99 1.20
CA SER A 788 40.41 2.24 0.54
C SER A 788 39.05 2.68 1.06
N GLN A 789 38.05 2.62 0.18
CA GLN A 789 36.63 2.73 0.52
C GLN A 789 35.91 1.38 0.39
N ASP A 790 36.66 0.28 0.24
CA ASP A 790 36.10 -1.06 0.19
C ASP A 790 35.46 -1.41 1.53
N ARG A 791 34.20 -1.85 1.47
CA ARG A 791 33.40 -2.24 2.64
C ARG A 791 33.90 -3.53 3.28
N GLU A 792 34.39 -4.47 2.46
CA GLU A 792 34.67 -5.85 2.87
C GLU A 792 36.11 -6.04 3.36
N ASP A 793 37.06 -5.21 2.87
CA ASP A 793 38.47 -5.28 3.25
C ASP A 793 39.04 -3.87 3.52
N ASP A 794 39.77 -3.72 4.62
CA ASP A 794 40.44 -2.48 5.02
C ASP A 794 41.96 -2.48 4.76
N LYS A 795 42.52 -3.51 4.12
CA LYS A 795 43.96 -3.61 3.81
C LYS A 795 44.49 -2.49 2.93
N GLY A 796 43.66 -1.91 2.06
CA GLY A 796 44.04 -0.77 1.23
C GLY A 796 44.11 0.56 1.99
N THR A 797 43.71 0.60 3.27
CA THR A 797 43.76 1.79 4.11
C THR A 797 45.02 1.81 4.97
N TYR A 798 45.85 2.83 4.79
CA TYR A 798 47.07 3.01 5.56
C TYR A 798 46.76 3.27 7.05
N GLU A 799 47.67 2.86 7.95
CA GLU A 799 47.46 2.94 9.40
C GLU A 799 47.19 4.37 9.89
N PHE A 800 47.79 5.38 9.26
CA PHE A 800 47.59 6.78 9.61
C PHE A 800 46.13 7.22 9.51
N TRP A 801 45.42 6.77 8.47
CA TRP A 801 43.98 6.98 8.36
C TRP A 801 43.21 6.21 9.43
N LYS A 802 43.56 4.94 9.67
CA LYS A 802 42.91 4.10 10.70
C LYS A 802 43.05 4.66 12.12
N ASN A 803 44.11 5.43 12.40
CA ASN A 803 44.30 6.10 13.69
C ASN A 803 43.25 7.20 13.96
N ILE A 804 42.63 7.77 12.92
CA ILE A 804 41.69 8.90 13.03
C ILE A 804 40.26 8.57 12.61
N LEU A 805 40.02 7.41 12.01
CA LEU A 805 38.70 6.97 11.55
C LEU A 805 38.04 6.07 12.59
N GLU A 806 36.71 6.15 12.69
CA GLU A 806 35.95 5.29 13.59
C GLU A 806 35.74 3.87 13.03
N GLY A 807 35.68 2.87 13.92
CA GLY A 807 35.44 1.47 13.56
C GLY A 807 36.71 0.66 13.30
N TYR A 808 37.87 1.19 13.74
CA TYR A 808 39.18 0.55 13.63
C TYR A 808 39.81 0.30 15.01
N SER A 809 40.69 -0.70 15.10
CA SER A 809 41.44 -0.99 16.32
C SER A 809 42.49 0.08 16.62
N GLN A 810 43.09 0.67 15.58
CA GLN A 810 44.12 1.70 15.67
C GLN A 810 43.62 2.97 16.36
N SER A 811 42.38 3.38 16.09
CA SER A 811 41.72 4.49 16.78
C SER A 811 41.05 4.07 18.10
N SER A 812 41.20 2.82 18.53
CA SER A 812 40.52 2.25 19.72
C SER A 812 38.98 2.32 19.66
N THR A 813 38.39 2.33 18.45
CA THR A 813 36.94 2.45 18.23
C THR A 813 36.34 1.24 17.52
N LEU A 814 37.04 0.09 17.51
CA LEU A 814 36.55 -1.14 16.89
C LEU A 814 35.17 -1.58 17.42
N GLY A 815 34.84 -1.21 18.67
CA GLY A 815 33.51 -1.42 19.25
C GLY A 815 32.37 -0.77 18.47
N SER A 816 32.59 0.36 17.80
CA SER A 816 31.59 1.01 16.95
C SER A 816 31.19 0.14 15.77
N PHE A 817 32.16 -0.58 15.19
CA PHE A 817 31.89 -1.52 14.10
C PHE A 817 31.23 -2.80 14.62
N ASN A 818 31.76 -3.38 15.69
CA ASN A 818 31.25 -4.64 16.22
C ASN A 818 29.83 -4.54 16.80
N ASN A 819 29.51 -3.42 17.46
CA ASN A 819 28.24 -3.26 18.17
C ASN A 819 27.18 -2.54 17.34
N PHE A 820 27.59 -1.64 16.44
CA PHE A 820 26.68 -0.76 15.70
C PHE A 820 26.87 -0.82 14.18
N LYS A 821 27.67 -1.77 13.67
CA LYS A 821 27.98 -1.90 12.23
C LYS A 821 28.49 -0.58 11.61
N TYR A 822 29.10 0.29 12.43
CA TYR A 822 29.55 1.61 12.03
C TYR A 822 31.07 1.63 11.83
N ARG A 823 31.50 1.86 10.60
CA ARG A 823 32.90 2.08 10.22
C ARG A 823 32.98 3.22 9.23
N GLU A 824 33.95 4.09 9.46
CA GLU A 824 34.22 5.25 8.62
C GLU A 824 35.29 4.94 7.58
N TYR A 825 35.21 5.62 6.45
CA TYR A 825 36.20 5.60 5.40
C TYR A 825 36.47 7.05 4.99
N VAL A 826 37.67 7.33 4.47
CA VAL A 826 37.98 8.67 3.94
C VAL A 826 37.04 8.98 2.78
N GLY A 827 36.43 10.17 2.78
CA GLY A 827 35.55 10.62 1.69
C GLY A 827 36.28 10.84 0.36
N LEU A 828 35.52 10.91 -0.73
CA LEU A 828 36.04 11.01 -2.10
C LEU A 828 36.91 12.26 -2.33
N ASN A 829 37.89 12.15 -3.24
CA ASN A 829 38.73 13.24 -3.74
C ASN A 829 39.50 14.01 -2.65
N GLN A 830 39.88 13.31 -1.58
CA GLN A 830 40.72 13.84 -0.52
C GLN A 830 42.07 13.12 -0.56
N HIS A 831 43.15 13.86 -0.32
CA HIS A 831 44.52 13.36 -0.39
C HIS A 831 45.30 13.76 0.86
N MET A 832 46.32 12.98 1.18
CA MET A 832 47.30 13.29 2.20
C MET A 832 48.66 12.76 1.73
N TYR A 833 49.67 13.59 1.78
CA TYR A 833 51.01 13.29 1.31
C TYR A 833 51.99 13.41 2.47
N LYS A 834 52.89 12.45 2.58
CA LYS A 834 54.12 12.57 3.35
C LYS A 834 55.17 13.19 2.43
N ILE A 835 55.70 14.32 2.85
CA ILE A 835 56.64 15.12 2.07
C ILE A 835 57.98 15.14 2.80
N THR A 836 59.02 14.64 2.14
CA THR A 836 60.40 14.72 2.61
C THR A 836 61.13 15.78 1.80
N GLU A 837 61.58 16.84 2.45
CA GLU A 837 62.30 17.93 1.81
C GLU A 837 63.68 18.08 2.42
N LYS A 838 64.68 18.29 1.57
CA LYS A 838 66.08 18.40 1.99
C LYS A 838 66.74 19.60 1.33
N SER A 839 67.29 20.48 2.16
CA SER A 839 68.11 21.61 1.74
C SER A 839 69.53 21.46 2.29
N THR A 840 70.52 21.74 1.46
CA THR A 840 71.92 21.93 1.89
C THR A 840 72.32 23.35 1.57
N VAL A 841 72.65 24.11 2.61
CA VAL A 841 72.99 25.53 2.51
C VAL A 841 74.47 25.70 2.84
N THR A 842 75.21 26.32 1.94
CA THR A 842 76.64 26.64 2.10
C THR A 842 76.81 28.15 2.24
N ILE A 843 77.46 28.56 3.33
CA ILE A 843 77.79 29.94 3.68
C ILE A 843 79.30 30.11 3.51
N THR A 844 79.69 30.96 2.57
CA THR A 844 81.09 31.26 2.29
C THR A 844 81.41 32.70 2.66
N ILE A 845 82.43 32.88 3.50
CA ILE A 845 82.95 34.19 3.88
C ILE A 845 84.02 34.62 2.88
N ASN A 846 83.83 35.79 2.29
CA ASN A 846 84.70 36.42 1.30
C ASN A 846 85.06 35.50 0.13
N LYS A 847 84.02 34.99 -0.56
CA LYS A 847 84.14 34.04 -1.68
C LYS A 847 85.11 34.53 -2.78
N ASP A 848 85.14 35.83 -3.03
CA ASP A 848 85.95 36.43 -4.09
C ASP A 848 87.36 36.84 -3.61
N HIS A 849 87.74 36.48 -2.37
CA HIS A 849 89.03 36.79 -1.76
C HIS A 849 89.41 38.28 -1.81
N ILE A 850 88.41 39.17 -1.64
CA ILE A 850 88.60 40.62 -1.65
C ILE A 850 89.54 41.01 -0.51
N PRO A 851 90.67 41.70 -0.77
CA PRO A 851 91.58 42.14 0.27
C PRO A 851 90.94 43.14 1.24
N VAL A 852 91.01 42.86 2.54
CA VAL A 852 90.52 43.73 3.62
C VAL A 852 91.68 44.10 4.54
N TYR A 853 91.99 45.39 4.62
CA TYR A 853 93.16 45.90 5.35
C TYR A 853 92.84 46.25 6.80
N THR A 854 93.67 45.79 7.73
CA THR A 854 93.60 46.26 9.11
C THR A 854 94.09 47.71 9.20
N THR A 855 93.60 48.51 10.15
CA THR A 855 94.13 49.87 10.36
C THR A 855 95.51 49.80 11.03
N ALA A 856 96.46 50.63 10.61
CA ALA A 856 97.81 50.69 11.22
C ALA A 856 97.77 51.22 12.67
N GLU A 857 96.73 51.96 13.05
CA GLU A 857 96.50 52.45 14.42
C GLU A 857 95.76 51.44 15.32
N MET A 858 95.75 50.15 14.94
CA MET A 858 95.17 49.08 15.75
C MET A 858 96.12 48.74 16.92
N PRO A 859 95.66 48.77 18.18
CA PRO A 859 96.47 48.42 19.33
C PRO A 859 97.04 47.02 19.29
N ASP A 860 98.22 46.86 19.89
CA ASP A 860 98.74 45.57 20.31
C ASP A 860 97.72 44.83 21.20
N GLY A 861 97.56 43.52 20.97
CA GLY A 861 96.77 42.67 21.84
C GLY A 861 96.18 41.46 21.16
N LYS A 862 95.32 40.75 21.89
CA LYS A 862 94.58 39.58 21.40
C LYS A 862 93.22 40.01 20.87
N TYR A 863 92.87 39.52 19.69
CA TYR A 863 91.62 39.76 18.98
C TYR A 863 91.00 38.41 18.64
N TYR A 864 89.68 38.33 18.53
CA TYR A 864 89.00 37.10 18.16
C TYR A 864 88.37 37.21 16.78
N VAL A 865 88.31 36.07 16.11
CA VAL A 865 87.50 35.86 14.92
C VAL A 865 86.72 34.58 15.16
N LYS A 866 85.40 34.63 15.12
CA LYS A 866 84.55 33.46 15.39
C LYS A 866 83.36 33.39 14.45
N ALA A 867 83.01 32.17 14.04
CA ALA A 867 81.72 31.86 13.47
C ALA A 867 80.84 31.24 14.56
N TRP A 868 79.58 31.63 14.65
CA TRP A 868 78.63 31.11 15.63
C TRP A 868 77.20 31.23 15.11
N LEU A 869 76.26 30.54 15.75
CA LEU A 869 74.84 30.63 15.43
C LEU A 869 74.08 31.27 16.58
N ALA A 870 73.24 32.25 16.26
CA ALA A 870 72.25 32.78 17.18
C ALA A 870 71.19 31.73 17.50
N ASP A 871 70.51 31.92 18.63
CA ASP A 871 69.37 31.06 18.95
C ASP A 871 68.19 31.40 18.03
N VAL A 872 67.39 30.40 17.67
CA VAL A 872 66.19 30.57 16.84
C VAL A 872 64.95 30.39 17.71
N GLU A 873 64.11 31.42 17.76
CA GLU A 873 62.85 31.42 18.52
C GLU A 873 61.71 30.76 17.71
N LEU A 874 61.72 29.42 17.65
CA LEU A 874 60.72 28.63 16.92
C LEU A 874 59.28 28.94 17.39
N SER A 875 59.10 29.31 18.65
CA SER A 875 57.81 29.70 19.26
C SER A 875 57.11 30.86 18.56
N LYS A 876 57.84 31.67 17.78
CA LYS A 876 57.28 32.77 16.98
C LYS A 876 56.75 32.34 15.62
N SER A 877 57.01 31.10 15.21
CA SER A 877 56.53 30.56 13.94
C SER A 877 55.01 30.40 13.93
N THR A 878 54.42 30.52 12.75
CA THR A 878 53.01 30.15 12.52
C THR A 878 52.82 28.65 12.38
N ASN A 879 53.90 27.91 12.09
CA ASN A 879 53.88 26.47 11.81
C ASN A 879 53.80 25.65 13.11
N ALA A 880 53.38 24.39 13.03
CA ALA A 880 53.12 23.52 14.16
C ALA A 880 54.37 23.24 15.03
N TYR A 881 55.57 23.34 14.45
CA TYR A 881 56.83 23.25 15.20
C TYR A 881 57.06 24.40 16.19
N LYS A 882 56.21 25.43 16.23
CA LYS A 882 56.25 26.48 17.27
C LYS A 882 56.19 25.92 18.70
N SER A 883 55.56 24.75 18.85
CA SER A 883 55.48 24.00 20.10
C SER A 883 56.85 23.58 20.65
N LEU A 884 57.90 23.58 19.82
CA LEU A 884 59.27 23.23 20.22
C LEU A 884 59.99 24.33 21.01
N GLY A 885 59.43 25.54 21.07
CA GLY A 885 59.98 26.64 21.87
C GLY A 885 61.18 27.30 21.20
N LYS A 886 62.39 26.91 21.60
CA LYS A 886 63.64 27.58 21.21
C LYS A 886 64.70 26.58 20.77
N LEU A 887 65.29 26.82 19.61
CA LEU A 887 66.45 26.08 19.10
C LEU A 887 67.73 26.82 19.52
N VAL A 888 68.53 26.18 20.37
CA VAL A 888 69.78 26.76 20.91
C VAL A 888 70.85 26.80 19.83
N GLY A 889 71.44 27.98 19.61
CA GLY A 889 72.50 28.19 18.63
C GLY A 889 73.86 27.68 19.10
N ILE A 890 74.78 27.49 18.15
CA ILE A 890 76.13 26.93 18.40
C ILE A 890 77.12 28.05 18.69
N LYS A 891 77.79 28.02 19.86
CA LYS A 891 78.66 29.11 20.34
C LYS A 891 79.94 28.57 21.01
N PRO A 892 81.13 28.65 20.37
CA PRO A 892 81.39 28.97 18.96
C PRO A 892 81.18 27.76 18.02
N LEU A 893 80.92 28.03 16.73
CA LEU A 893 80.98 27.01 15.67
C LEU A 893 82.42 26.83 15.17
N ASP A 894 83.15 27.93 14.98
CA ASP A 894 84.60 27.96 14.67
C ASP A 894 85.19 29.23 15.28
N GLN A 895 86.46 29.20 15.71
CA GLN A 895 87.10 30.34 16.36
C GLN A 895 88.63 30.29 16.26
N ILE A 896 89.24 31.44 16.03
CA ILE A 896 90.69 31.68 16.18
C ILE A 896 90.94 32.92 17.03
N GLU A 897 92.14 32.98 17.64
CA GLU A 897 92.65 34.16 18.35
C GLU A 897 93.82 34.76 17.58
N VAL A 898 93.68 36.01 17.14
CA VAL A 898 94.68 36.77 16.38
C VAL A 898 95.48 37.64 17.35
N THR A 899 96.81 37.57 17.26
CA THR A 899 97.70 38.39 18.08
C THR A 899 98.27 39.52 17.23
N VAL A 900 97.94 40.76 17.58
CA VAL A 900 98.46 41.96 16.94
C VAL A 900 99.68 42.44 17.75
N LYS A 901 100.83 42.58 17.07
CA LYS A 901 102.08 43.08 17.67
C LYS A 901 102.86 43.92 16.66
N GLY A 902 102.91 45.22 16.89
CA GLY A 902 103.52 46.20 15.98
C GLY A 902 102.62 46.54 14.79
N SER A 903 103.12 47.42 13.93
CA SER A 903 102.42 47.95 12.76
C SER A 903 103.25 47.85 11.49
N MET A 904 102.63 48.05 10.34
CA MET A 904 103.31 48.14 9.04
C MET A 904 104.36 49.26 9.01
N PHE A 905 104.28 50.26 9.89
CA PHE A 905 105.32 51.30 9.99
C PHE A 905 106.62 50.77 10.59
N ASP A 906 106.57 49.72 11.42
CA ASP A 906 107.77 49.08 11.98
C ASP A 906 108.56 48.32 10.91
N ASP A 907 107.88 47.90 9.83
CA ASP A 907 108.48 47.26 8.65
C ASP A 907 108.93 48.27 7.58
N LEU A 908 108.48 49.52 7.66
CA LEU A 908 108.87 50.61 6.75
C LEU A 908 110.02 51.46 7.30
N ASN A 909 110.24 51.43 8.63
CA ASN A 909 111.30 52.16 9.33
C ASN A 909 112.52 51.29 9.70
N ASN A 910 112.50 50.00 9.33
CA ASN A 910 113.63 49.06 9.30
C ASN A 910 113.94 48.70 7.85
#